data_AF-A0A1F9MU49-F1
#
_entry.id   AF-A0A1F9MU49-F1
#
_cell.length_a   1.000
_cell.length_b   1.000
_cell.length_c   1.000
_cell.angle_alpha   90.00
_cell.angle_beta   90.00
_cell.angle_gamma   90.00
#
_symmetry.space_group_name_H-M   'P 1'
#
loop_
_entity.id
_entity.type
_entity.pdbx_description
1 polymer ?
#
loop_
_entity_poly.entity_id
_entity_poly.type
_entity_poly.pdbx_seq_one_letter_code
_entity_poly.pdbx_strand_id
1 'polypeptide(L)'
;MCKTFDVVLVGLAVAMGACVGDGVATCEAPSLLDPDTNECVLPEPTCEVGIPGSIVDQCASENRACQNLAGTAICGSCMPGFVLAEGLCVEVATCLSLNCEEQGRKCITHLEDTVSAFCGGCMEGLVDAAGTCVSQTCEMNGDLSIRSACDAAFRVCTMDASGAHCAACFNGYTEQQDKCQPVKTCADQGCAAAHRFCIDASEHIDAVCEKCRTGYVEDNGVCQPVAIGNCDNGAEDSLFAGCEEEHRYCIVADIAAHCGGCKVGYIQNPDNGSCEPPTTCSALTCSNLNRDCSETPNGHCVECLPGFVEEEASGLCRAVRTCEELTCPADQECAASTEFSDAFCRPQCGANALWSGSRCVQCPPCNAGGEVGRWPWPTRIGSCICQTEPGYFYSLSADVGPFKCDADGDGWLRESARISLESGDPALLANARCELRTIDRFVLQNEFGERRDIMLEQPLPLYETDRNDDDVILNAIWAARGFPAYGDRVTAKQLNRLTKICHDLRMDYNDNGAADVEEWDLKRLGPAMRVEQQPFNQFSYFLELNRGWYEPSPTGSPLGSYVIAEKSRAVGEGLPSATRVPLKYQPNDGTHWRECELRRDSEWQSQIPPVGMDFARFQTETFSGMNFHSSFKCLLVDEAPEGVVPTELSPATIAALGYRLNRCEGTGQVDAAEDNPDEARLQCGLVPMESVQSGDVLWGARLYQDHGPWVSEDFRYGCYNECIEALPLCPGYDLNPAAVDCLYEADNFGKFAECQAWELCDGEDNNGINGIDEENPEGGQPCDTGRPGVCGAGTTRCIGGELVCDPDSAVGAEVCDGLDNNCDGVVDEGDPGGGVMPCTVPKPDGAISGPGIGECAIGRLHCRDGQLQECQQVYQPTNETCNFKDDNCNGETDEPPPGVECQSPWRLYYTDMDRDSYGVKADIGTCLCRPVGDKLATNNRDCCDNAEGGNLVNPDQSGYSSTRHVCNSYDWNCDGIEDQHYIANPDGGCGKYWFECKASAVGWKNAVPACGSRAAYYSGCGSWWDGCPQLTSNEFQECR
;
A
#
# COMPACT_ATOMS: atom_id res chain seq x y z
N MET A 1 -5.16 -37.32 41.53
CA MET A 1 -4.41 -38.36 42.28
C MET A 1 -3.38 -37.62 43.10
N CYS A 2 -3.67 -37.48 44.39
CA CYS A 2 -2.84 -38.02 45.48
C CYS A 2 -1.41 -37.47 45.49
N LYS A 3 -0.91 -36.85 46.54
CA LYS A 3 -1.41 -36.48 47.88
C LYS A 3 -0.10 -35.93 48.53
N THR A 4 -0.08 -34.68 48.99
CA THR A 4 -0.07 -34.29 50.43
C THR A 4 1.12 -34.79 51.27
N PHE A 5 1.61 -34.17 52.35
CA PHE A 5 1.10 -33.24 53.37
C PHE A 5 2.39 -32.70 54.07
N ASP A 6 2.56 -31.37 54.16
CA ASP A 6 2.42 -30.59 55.41
C ASP A 6 3.44 -30.69 56.59
N VAL A 7 3.57 -29.53 57.29
CA VAL A 7 3.92 -29.32 58.72
C VAL A 7 5.37 -28.97 59.16
N VAL A 8 5.57 -27.66 59.45
CA VAL A 8 6.13 -27.03 60.68
C VAL A 8 7.62 -27.23 61.08
N LEU A 9 8.40 -26.13 61.06
CA LEU A 9 9.16 -25.50 62.19
C LEU A 9 10.35 -24.68 61.63
N VAL A 10 10.28 -23.33 61.72
CA VAL A 10 11.48 -22.48 61.70
C VAL A 10 12.07 -22.51 63.10
N GLY A 11 13.13 -23.31 63.25
CA GLY A 11 14.12 -23.16 64.31
C GLY A 11 15.27 -22.29 63.82
N LEU A 12 15.75 -21.43 64.72
CA LEU A 12 16.84 -20.47 64.54
C LEU A 12 18.05 -21.00 63.75
N ALA A 13 18.60 -20.07 62.98
CA ALA A 13 19.90 -20.16 62.33
C ALA A 13 21.07 -19.93 63.31
N VAL A 14 22.24 -20.34 62.79
CA VAL A 14 23.61 -19.84 63.03
C VAL A 14 24.49 -20.61 64.03
N ALA A 15 25.69 -20.91 63.49
CA ALA A 15 26.95 -21.28 64.12
C ALA A 15 27.13 -22.79 64.40
N MET A 16 28.11 -23.51 63.87
CA MET A 16 29.43 -23.14 63.37
C MET A 16 29.93 -24.18 62.35
N GLY A 17 30.67 -23.71 61.35
CA GLY A 17 31.49 -24.59 60.53
C GLY A 17 32.67 -25.14 61.34
N ALA A 18 33.00 -26.40 61.09
CA ALA A 18 34.28 -26.85 60.57
C ALA A 18 34.59 -28.27 61.06
N CYS A 19 34.87 -29.19 60.14
CA CYS A 19 36.23 -29.68 59.99
C CYS A 19 36.41 -30.39 58.66
N VAL A 20 37.32 -29.79 57.90
CA VAL A 20 38.08 -30.34 56.78
C VAL A 20 38.79 -31.62 57.24
N GLY A 21 38.91 -32.59 56.35
CA GLY A 21 39.76 -33.75 56.55
C GLY A 21 41.23 -33.33 56.74
N ASP A 22 41.81 -33.91 57.78
CA ASP A 22 43.23 -34.17 58.00
C ASP A 22 44.20 -32.97 58.11
N GLY A 23 44.43 -32.55 59.35
CA GLY A 23 45.57 -31.71 59.74
C GLY A 23 45.71 -31.60 61.26
N VAL A 24 46.78 -32.14 61.81
CA VAL A 24 47.15 -32.06 63.24
C VAL A 24 47.35 -30.59 63.64
N ALA A 25 46.54 -30.08 64.58
CA ALA A 25 46.74 -28.78 65.19
C ALA A 25 47.88 -28.83 66.23
N THR A 26 48.86 -27.94 66.08
CA THR A 26 49.90 -27.65 67.07
C THR A 26 49.59 -26.26 67.67
N CYS A 27 49.64 -26.09 69.01
CA CYS A 27 49.43 -24.78 69.67
C CYS A 27 50.61 -23.85 69.26
N GLU A 28 50.41 -22.93 68.31
CA GLU A 28 51.42 -21.95 67.86
C GLU A 28 51.48 -20.70 68.77
N ALA A 29 51.88 -20.86 70.03
CA ALA A 29 52.48 -19.79 70.84
C ALA A 29 53.07 -20.38 72.13
N PRO A 30 54.36 -20.14 72.48
CA PRO A 30 55.00 -20.79 73.63
C PRO A 30 54.50 -20.35 75.03
N SER A 31 53.51 -19.46 75.12
CA SER A 31 53.11 -18.78 76.36
C SER A 31 51.76 -19.20 76.95
N LEU A 32 51.09 -20.24 76.42
CA LEU A 32 49.77 -20.70 76.90
C LEU A 32 49.71 -22.22 77.17
N LEU A 33 50.86 -22.86 77.38
CA LEU A 33 50.95 -24.25 77.82
C LEU A 33 51.17 -24.30 79.33
N ASP A 34 50.29 -24.99 80.06
CA ASP A 34 50.55 -25.37 81.44
C ASP A 34 51.72 -26.37 81.46
N PRO A 35 52.87 -26.03 82.09
CA PRO A 35 54.09 -26.83 82.01
C PRO A 35 53.97 -28.21 82.67
N ASP A 36 52.95 -28.45 83.50
CA ASP A 36 52.77 -29.74 84.18
C ASP A 36 51.77 -30.67 83.47
N THR A 37 50.87 -30.14 82.64
CA THR A 37 49.76 -30.91 82.03
C THR A 37 49.71 -30.85 80.50
N ASN A 38 50.39 -29.88 79.89
CA ASN A 38 50.51 -29.71 78.44
C ASN A 38 49.17 -29.46 77.70
N GLU A 39 48.17 -28.91 78.39
CA GLU A 39 46.87 -28.43 77.84
C GLU A 39 46.82 -26.88 77.77
N CYS A 40 46.07 -26.32 76.81
CA CYS A 40 45.99 -24.87 76.51
C CYS A 40 44.86 -24.21 77.37
N VAL A 41 45.15 -23.16 78.18
CA VAL A 41 44.19 -22.50 79.12
C VAL A 41 43.79 -21.07 78.66
N LEU A 42 42.50 -20.70 78.75
CA LEU A 42 41.95 -19.38 78.35
C LEU A 42 42.00 -18.33 79.48
N PRO A 43 42.33 -17.05 79.20
CA PRO A 43 42.37 -15.95 80.19
C PRO A 43 40.97 -15.34 80.50
N GLU A 44 40.82 -14.70 81.68
CA GLU A 44 39.57 -14.04 82.12
C GLU A 44 39.28 -12.70 81.39
N PRO A 45 37.99 -12.34 81.18
CA PRO A 45 37.60 -11.19 80.37
C PRO A 45 37.85 -9.83 81.06
N THR A 46 38.25 -8.83 80.27
CA THR A 46 38.68 -7.49 80.72
C THR A 46 38.26 -6.37 79.74
N CYS A 47 38.16 -5.12 80.22
CA CYS A 47 37.94 -3.93 79.38
C CYS A 47 39.26 -3.20 79.01
N GLU A 48 40.43 -3.82 79.23
CA GLU A 48 41.72 -3.26 78.80
C GLU A 48 42.02 -3.63 77.34
N VAL A 49 42.26 -2.62 76.51
CA VAL A 49 42.47 -2.78 75.06
C VAL A 49 43.83 -3.43 74.77
N GLY A 50 43.85 -4.44 73.89
CA GLY A 50 45.06 -5.03 73.35
C GLY A 50 45.68 -6.17 74.18
N ILE A 51 45.00 -6.63 75.24
CA ILE A 51 45.42 -7.80 76.01
C ILE A 51 44.50 -9.01 75.78
N PRO A 52 45.03 -10.25 75.88
CA PRO A 52 44.22 -11.47 75.79
C PRO A 52 43.11 -11.46 76.86
N GLY A 53 41.85 -11.54 76.43
CA GLY A 53 40.66 -11.41 77.28
C GLY A 53 39.89 -10.10 77.11
N SER A 54 40.39 -9.12 76.33
CA SER A 54 39.65 -7.86 76.08
C SER A 54 38.30 -8.08 75.37
N ILE A 55 37.22 -7.50 75.90
CA ILE A 55 35.88 -7.51 75.28
C ILE A 55 35.42 -6.14 74.75
N VAL A 56 36.32 -5.15 74.70
CA VAL A 56 35.98 -3.77 74.29
C VAL A 56 35.38 -3.70 72.89
N ASP A 57 35.98 -4.38 71.92
CA ASP A 57 35.49 -4.39 70.53
C ASP A 57 34.16 -5.13 70.41
N GLN A 58 33.93 -6.14 71.25
CA GLN A 58 32.66 -6.85 71.31
C GLN A 58 31.53 -5.93 71.80
N CYS A 59 31.75 -5.16 72.87
CA CYS A 59 30.73 -4.21 73.35
C CYS A 59 30.47 -3.07 72.37
N ALA A 60 31.53 -2.59 71.69
CA ALA A 60 31.40 -1.58 70.65
C ALA A 60 30.52 -2.06 69.48
N SER A 61 30.60 -3.34 69.12
CA SER A 61 29.75 -3.94 68.08
C SER A 61 28.25 -3.97 68.43
N GLU A 62 27.91 -3.88 69.72
CA GLU A 62 26.52 -3.82 70.20
C GLU A 62 26.05 -2.39 70.52
N ASN A 63 26.81 -1.37 70.09
CA ASN A 63 26.59 0.05 70.41
C ASN A 63 26.56 0.35 71.91
N ARG A 64 27.32 -0.42 72.71
CA ARG A 64 27.38 -0.32 74.17
C ARG A 64 28.79 -0.03 74.67
N ALA A 65 28.89 0.71 75.76
CA ALA A 65 30.19 0.96 76.40
C ALA A 65 30.64 -0.24 77.26
N CYS A 66 31.90 -0.68 77.14
CA CYS A 66 32.49 -1.69 78.03
C CYS A 66 32.64 -1.12 79.45
N GLN A 67 32.16 -1.83 80.47
CA GLN A 67 32.21 -1.43 81.87
C GLN A 67 32.64 -2.60 82.75
N ASN A 68 33.54 -2.34 83.71
CA ASN A 68 33.91 -3.34 84.72
C ASN A 68 32.87 -3.32 85.85
N LEU A 69 32.13 -4.41 86.01
CA LEU A 69 31.12 -4.56 87.06
C LEU A 69 31.42 -5.81 87.90
N ALA A 70 31.57 -5.62 89.21
CA ALA A 70 31.83 -6.70 90.17
C ALA A 70 33.07 -7.59 89.88
N GLY A 71 34.12 -7.00 89.28
CA GLY A 71 35.39 -7.69 89.04
C GLY A 71 35.50 -8.42 87.70
N THR A 72 34.48 -8.30 86.83
CA THR A 72 34.50 -8.81 85.44
C THR A 72 34.05 -7.73 84.46
N ALA A 73 34.48 -7.83 83.20
CA ALA A 73 34.10 -6.90 82.14
C ALA A 73 32.74 -7.30 81.52
N ILE A 74 31.83 -6.33 81.32
CA ILE A 74 30.53 -6.50 80.63
C ILE A 74 30.20 -5.33 79.70
N CYS A 75 29.25 -5.51 78.78
CA CYS A 75 28.71 -4.44 77.94
C CYS A 75 27.56 -3.70 78.65
N GLY A 76 27.73 -2.39 78.87
CA GLY A 76 26.84 -1.56 79.70
C GLY A 76 25.80 -0.75 78.92
N SER A 77 25.68 0.54 79.26
CA SER A 77 24.71 1.46 78.65
C SER A 77 24.99 1.74 77.17
N CYS A 78 23.95 2.16 76.44
CA CYS A 78 24.07 2.62 75.06
C CYS A 78 25.07 3.76 74.95
N MET A 79 25.84 3.75 73.86
CA MET A 79 26.71 4.86 73.50
C MET A 79 25.89 6.10 73.09
N PRO A 80 26.44 7.32 73.21
CA PRO A 80 25.77 8.55 72.78
C PRO A 80 25.28 8.46 71.32
N GLY A 81 24.07 8.94 71.05
CA GLY A 81 23.39 8.82 69.74
C GLY A 81 22.42 7.64 69.64
N PHE A 82 22.43 6.73 70.62
CA PHE A 82 21.56 5.56 70.67
C PHE A 82 20.70 5.55 71.94
N VAL A 83 19.43 5.18 71.79
CA VAL A 83 18.46 4.99 72.86
C VAL A 83 18.11 3.52 73.01
N LEU A 84 17.79 3.10 74.24
CA LEU A 84 17.41 1.72 74.50
C LEU A 84 15.96 1.48 74.07
N ALA A 85 15.75 0.77 72.97
CA ALA A 85 14.44 0.32 72.51
C ALA A 85 14.42 -1.22 72.47
N GLU A 86 13.44 -1.82 73.15
CA GLU A 86 13.26 -3.29 73.22
C GLU A 86 14.51 -4.10 73.61
N GLY A 87 15.39 -3.52 74.43
CA GLY A 87 16.61 -4.17 74.91
C GLY A 87 17.83 -3.99 74.00
N LEU A 88 17.71 -3.29 72.88
CA LEU A 88 18.78 -2.96 71.95
C LEU A 88 19.04 -1.46 71.94
N CYS A 89 20.28 -1.06 71.71
CA CYS A 89 20.65 0.34 71.56
C CYS A 89 20.47 0.74 70.10
N VAL A 90 19.39 1.45 69.80
CA VAL A 90 18.99 1.88 68.45
C VAL A 90 19.14 3.40 68.30
N GLU A 91 19.41 3.85 67.09
CA GLU A 91 19.68 5.27 66.80
C GLU A 91 18.41 6.14 66.97
N VAL A 92 18.57 7.40 67.36
CA VAL A 92 17.43 8.33 67.55
C VAL A 92 16.89 8.80 66.18
N ALA A 93 15.62 8.52 65.87
CA ALA A 93 15.02 8.89 64.58
C ALA A 93 14.66 10.39 64.52
N THR A 94 15.13 11.06 63.45
CA THR A 94 14.89 12.47 63.16
C THR A 94 13.80 12.66 62.11
N CYS A 95 13.28 13.88 61.94
CA CYS A 95 12.32 14.17 60.86
C CYS A 95 12.86 13.81 59.47
N LEU A 96 14.18 13.95 59.27
CA LEU A 96 14.84 13.63 58.01
C LEU A 96 14.84 12.12 57.75
N SER A 97 14.93 11.28 58.80
CA SER A 97 14.87 9.82 58.63
C SER A 97 13.44 9.27 58.49
N LEU A 98 12.41 10.09 58.68
CA LEU A 98 11.00 9.67 58.60
C LEU A 98 10.28 10.13 57.33
N ASN A 99 10.95 10.92 56.48
CA ASN A 99 10.45 11.43 55.20
C ASN A 99 9.01 12.01 55.28
N CYS A 100 8.68 12.71 56.37
CA CYS A 100 7.31 13.22 56.57
C CYS A 100 6.90 14.22 55.47
N GLU A 101 7.84 15.01 54.95
CA GLU A 101 7.58 15.98 53.88
C GLU A 101 7.27 15.31 52.54
N GLU A 102 7.95 14.20 52.19
CA GLU A 102 7.62 13.40 50.99
C GLU A 102 6.22 12.77 51.10
N GLN A 103 5.77 12.46 52.31
CA GLN A 103 4.41 11.95 52.57
C GLN A 103 3.34 13.05 52.61
N GLY A 104 3.70 14.31 52.33
CA GLY A 104 2.75 15.42 52.36
C GLY A 104 2.30 15.81 53.78
N ARG A 105 3.07 15.44 54.83
CA ARG A 105 2.68 15.54 56.25
C ARG A 105 3.64 16.42 57.06
N LYS A 106 3.09 17.17 58.02
CA LYS A 106 3.88 18.03 58.92
C LYS A 106 4.67 17.20 59.95
N CYS A 107 5.99 17.35 60.04
CA CYS A 107 6.78 16.68 61.08
C CYS A 107 6.64 17.36 62.45
N ILE A 108 6.59 16.57 63.53
CA ILE A 108 6.52 17.08 64.92
C ILE A 108 7.73 16.56 65.70
N THR A 109 8.54 17.46 66.25
CA THR A 109 9.70 17.15 67.12
C THR A 109 9.44 17.54 68.57
N HIS A 110 10.00 16.77 69.53
CA HIS A 110 10.04 17.14 70.95
C HIS A 110 11.48 17.55 71.34
N LEU A 111 11.62 18.65 72.08
CA LEU A 111 12.87 19.40 72.28
C LEU A 111 13.81 18.86 73.38
N GLU A 112 13.86 17.55 73.61
CA GLU A 112 14.89 16.95 74.48
C GLU A 112 15.39 15.63 73.85
N ASP A 113 16.71 15.46 73.71
CA ASP A 113 17.45 14.45 72.92
C ASP A 113 17.28 12.97 73.35
N THR A 114 16.07 12.58 73.76
CA THR A 114 15.76 11.24 74.31
C THR A 114 14.49 10.59 73.73
N VAL A 115 13.79 11.22 72.76
CA VAL A 115 12.59 10.66 72.11
C VAL A 115 12.59 10.91 70.59
N SER A 116 12.28 9.88 69.80
CA SER A 116 12.20 9.93 68.33
C SER A 116 11.06 10.83 67.80
N ALA A 117 11.26 11.48 66.64
CA ALA A 117 10.25 12.30 65.95
C ALA A 117 9.09 11.46 65.34
N PHE A 118 7.97 12.08 64.92
CA PHE A 118 6.89 11.41 64.16
C PHE A 118 6.13 12.35 63.19
N CYS A 119 5.49 11.78 62.16
CA CYS A 119 4.73 12.52 61.13
C CYS A 119 3.27 12.78 61.55
N GLY A 120 2.80 14.03 61.39
CA GLY A 120 1.47 14.50 61.78
C GLY A 120 0.45 14.61 60.63
N GLY A 121 -0.42 15.64 60.68
CA GLY A 121 -1.48 15.89 59.69
C GLY A 121 -0.98 16.44 58.35
N CYS A 122 -1.85 16.45 57.33
CA CYS A 122 -1.53 16.90 55.98
C CYS A 122 -1.07 18.36 55.92
N MET A 123 -0.15 18.64 55.00
CA MET A 123 0.31 19.99 54.66
C MET A 123 -0.79 20.80 53.96
N GLU A 124 -0.63 22.12 53.95
CA GLU A 124 -1.65 23.05 53.48
C GLU A 124 -1.88 22.90 51.97
N GLY A 125 -3.15 22.77 51.55
CA GLY A 125 -3.53 22.50 50.15
C GLY A 125 -3.80 21.02 49.83
N LEU A 126 -3.55 20.10 50.77
CA LEU A 126 -3.83 18.68 50.64
C LEU A 126 -4.96 18.25 51.59
N VAL A 127 -5.77 17.28 51.17
CA VAL A 127 -6.85 16.69 51.98
C VAL A 127 -6.55 15.22 52.27
N ASP A 128 -6.85 14.76 53.49
CA ASP A 128 -6.68 13.36 53.87
C ASP A 128 -7.80 12.52 53.22
N ALA A 129 -7.43 11.69 52.26
CA ALA A 129 -8.30 10.72 51.62
C ALA A 129 -7.82 9.31 51.99
N ALA A 130 -8.47 8.69 52.97
CA ALA A 130 -8.20 7.34 53.45
C ALA A 130 -6.77 7.09 53.98
N GLY A 131 -6.15 8.10 54.61
CA GLY A 131 -4.81 7.98 55.22
C GLY A 131 -3.69 8.57 54.36
N THR A 132 -3.99 9.07 53.17
CA THR A 132 -3.03 9.67 52.23
C THR A 132 -3.43 11.11 51.91
N CYS A 133 -2.46 12.03 51.90
CA CYS A 133 -2.69 13.45 51.65
C CYS A 133 -2.68 13.72 50.13
N VAL A 134 -3.79 14.14 49.53
CA VAL A 134 -3.92 14.33 48.06
C VAL A 134 -4.53 15.68 47.67
N SER A 135 -4.26 16.14 46.44
CA SER A 135 -4.82 17.34 45.81
C SER A 135 -6.02 17.01 44.91
N GLN A 136 -7.07 17.85 44.94
CA GLN A 136 -8.34 17.62 44.23
C GLN A 136 -8.40 18.24 42.82
N THR A 137 -7.35 18.05 42.01
CA THR A 137 -7.24 18.65 40.67
C THR A 137 -6.88 17.62 39.59
N CYS A 138 -7.25 17.90 38.33
CA CYS A 138 -6.75 17.15 37.17
C CYS A 138 -5.43 17.72 36.60
N GLU A 139 -4.88 18.80 37.19
CA GLU A 139 -3.59 19.41 36.80
C GLU A 139 -2.40 18.65 37.41
N MET A 140 -1.30 18.49 36.66
CA MET A 140 -0.10 17.78 37.13
C MET A 140 0.69 18.63 38.12
N ASN A 141 0.50 18.35 39.41
CA ASN A 141 1.28 18.90 40.52
C ASN A 141 1.79 17.75 41.43
N GLY A 142 2.59 16.84 40.86
CA GLY A 142 3.23 15.73 41.58
C GLY A 142 2.33 14.52 41.90
N ASP A 143 2.94 13.47 42.47
CA ASP A 143 2.41 12.10 42.70
C ASP A 143 1.20 11.99 43.63
N LEU A 144 0.64 13.12 44.10
CA LEU A 144 -0.45 13.19 45.06
C LEU A 144 -1.66 13.93 44.48
N SER A 145 -2.12 13.57 43.28
CA SER A 145 -3.30 14.18 42.60
C SER A 145 -4.31 13.15 42.08
N ILE A 146 -5.58 13.55 41.96
CA ILE A 146 -6.65 12.69 41.38
C ILE A 146 -6.34 12.30 39.93
N ARG A 147 -5.64 13.17 39.17
CA ARG A 147 -5.15 12.84 37.83
C ARG A 147 -4.29 11.57 37.85
N SER A 148 -3.32 11.49 38.75
CA SER A 148 -2.44 10.32 38.86
C SER A 148 -3.21 9.04 39.19
N ALA A 149 -4.26 9.14 40.02
CA ALA A 149 -5.12 8.02 40.36
C ALA A 149 -5.99 7.55 39.18
N CYS A 150 -6.45 8.47 38.31
CA CYS A 150 -7.20 8.12 37.10
C CYS A 150 -6.31 7.54 36.00
N ASP A 151 -5.11 8.10 35.82
CA ASP A 151 -4.13 7.59 34.86
C ASP A 151 -3.67 6.18 35.27
N ALA A 152 -3.50 5.90 36.58
CA ALA A 152 -3.24 4.55 37.10
C ALA A 152 -4.40 3.55 36.90
N ALA A 153 -5.59 4.04 36.59
CA ALA A 153 -6.77 3.23 36.27
C ALA A 153 -7.10 3.21 34.76
N PHE A 154 -6.22 3.76 33.91
CA PHE A 154 -6.38 3.92 32.46
C PHE A 154 -7.65 4.69 32.04
N ARG A 155 -8.02 5.69 32.83
CA ARG A 155 -9.23 6.51 32.63
C ARG A 155 -8.87 7.99 32.49
N VAL A 156 -9.63 8.69 31.65
CA VAL A 156 -9.49 10.15 31.48
C VAL A 156 -9.99 10.87 32.73
N CYS A 157 -9.16 11.73 33.33
CA CYS A 157 -9.58 12.62 34.43
C CYS A 157 -10.43 13.78 33.87
N THR A 158 -11.63 13.97 34.42
CA THR A 158 -12.55 15.05 34.04
C THR A 158 -12.96 15.88 35.26
N MET A 159 -13.28 17.16 35.05
CA MET A 159 -13.72 18.09 36.08
C MET A 159 -15.21 18.38 35.94
N ASP A 160 -15.98 18.25 37.00
CA ASP A 160 -17.38 18.70 37.08
C ASP A 160 -17.65 19.57 38.32
N ALA A 161 -18.92 19.88 38.59
CA ALA A 161 -19.34 20.70 39.74
C ALA A 161 -18.98 20.11 41.12
N SER A 162 -18.59 18.84 41.17
CA SER A 162 -18.19 18.06 42.36
C SER A 162 -16.68 17.94 42.53
N GLY A 163 -15.88 18.31 41.52
CA GLY A 163 -14.43 18.22 41.50
C GLY A 163 -13.87 17.24 40.44
N ALA A 164 -12.57 16.96 40.52
CA ALA A 164 -11.88 16.02 39.64
C ALA A 164 -12.32 14.57 39.91
N HIS A 165 -12.61 13.79 38.85
CA HIS A 165 -12.92 12.36 38.92
C HIS A 165 -12.56 11.64 37.61
N CYS A 166 -12.56 10.30 37.63
CA CYS A 166 -12.20 9.49 36.46
C CYS A 166 -13.43 9.17 35.60
N ALA A 167 -13.30 9.31 34.28
CA ALA A 167 -14.37 9.10 33.29
C ALA A 167 -14.08 7.87 32.40
N ALA A 168 -14.29 7.99 31.09
CA ALA A 168 -14.13 6.91 30.11
C ALA A 168 -12.68 6.40 30.00
N CYS A 169 -12.54 5.19 29.49
CA CYS A 169 -11.24 4.57 29.18
C CYS A 169 -10.48 5.33 28.10
N PHE A 170 -9.15 5.20 28.09
CA PHE A 170 -8.33 5.71 27.00
C PHE A 170 -8.64 5.04 25.65
N ASN A 171 -8.29 5.71 24.54
CA ASN A 171 -8.36 5.11 23.21
C ASN A 171 -7.45 3.88 23.15
N GLY A 172 -7.94 2.78 22.57
CA GLY A 172 -7.28 1.48 22.61
C GLY A 172 -7.60 0.65 23.87
N TYR A 173 -8.48 1.15 24.75
CA TYR A 173 -9.04 0.39 25.87
C TYR A 173 -10.57 0.36 25.76
N THR A 174 -11.16 -0.78 26.07
CA THR A 174 -12.60 -0.99 26.17
C THR A 174 -12.99 -1.32 27.61
N GLU A 175 -14.20 -0.94 28.01
CA GLU A 175 -14.66 -1.07 29.39
C GLU A 175 -15.18 -2.49 29.65
N GLN A 176 -14.47 -3.26 30.47
CA GLN A 176 -14.88 -4.58 30.90
C GLN A 176 -14.91 -4.67 32.43
N GLN A 177 -16.09 -4.91 33.01
CA GLN A 177 -16.30 -5.06 34.46
C GLN A 177 -15.77 -3.87 35.29
N ASP A 178 -16.13 -2.64 34.90
CA ASP A 178 -15.69 -1.36 35.51
C ASP A 178 -14.17 -1.13 35.48
N LYS A 179 -13.42 -1.91 34.70
CA LYS A 179 -11.98 -1.73 34.46
C LYS A 179 -11.72 -1.52 32.98
N CYS A 180 -10.82 -0.60 32.66
CA CYS A 180 -10.39 -0.37 31.30
C CYS A 180 -9.35 -1.44 30.94
N GLN A 181 -9.65 -2.24 29.92
CA GLN A 181 -8.76 -3.28 29.41
C GLN A 181 -8.41 -3.00 27.94
N PRO A 182 -7.21 -3.36 27.45
CA PRO A 182 -6.83 -3.15 26.05
C PRO A 182 -7.80 -3.81 25.06
N VAL A 183 -8.01 -3.20 23.89
CA VAL A 183 -8.79 -3.80 22.79
C VAL A 183 -8.03 -4.97 22.17
N LYS A 184 -8.71 -6.09 21.90
CA LYS A 184 -8.10 -7.31 21.35
C LYS A 184 -7.94 -7.25 19.84
N THR A 185 -6.73 -7.51 19.33
CA THR A 185 -6.38 -7.51 17.91
C THR A 185 -6.76 -8.81 17.18
N CYS A 186 -6.64 -8.84 15.85
CA CYS A 186 -6.83 -10.06 15.06
C CYS A 186 -5.87 -11.20 15.43
N ALA A 187 -4.69 -10.88 15.98
CA ALA A 187 -3.74 -11.86 16.49
C ALA A 187 -4.24 -12.47 17.80
N ASP A 188 -4.67 -11.61 18.73
CA ASP A 188 -5.25 -11.95 20.05
C ASP A 188 -6.55 -12.77 19.94
N GLN A 189 -7.27 -12.61 18.82
CA GLN A 189 -8.48 -13.39 18.49
C GLN A 189 -8.16 -14.71 17.76
N GLY A 190 -6.89 -14.97 17.42
CA GLY A 190 -6.45 -16.20 16.79
C GLY A 190 -6.97 -16.44 15.37
N CYS A 191 -7.44 -15.40 14.67
CA CYS A 191 -8.15 -15.56 13.39
C CYS A 191 -7.28 -16.22 12.31
N ALA A 192 -5.99 -15.90 12.28
CA ALA A 192 -5.04 -16.51 11.34
C ALA A 192 -4.77 -17.98 11.66
N ALA A 193 -4.62 -18.32 12.94
CA ALA A 193 -4.44 -19.70 13.41
C ALA A 193 -5.70 -20.54 13.21
N ALA A 194 -6.89 -19.92 13.26
CA ALA A 194 -8.17 -20.53 12.95
C ALA A 194 -8.47 -20.60 11.43
N HIS A 195 -7.54 -20.18 10.58
CA HIS A 195 -7.70 -20.08 9.12
C HIS A 195 -8.95 -19.28 8.70
N ARG A 196 -9.23 -18.14 9.36
CA ARG A 196 -10.37 -17.25 9.10
C ARG A 196 -9.93 -15.84 8.66
N PHE A 197 -10.78 -15.16 7.90
CA PHE A 197 -10.63 -13.72 7.60
C PHE A 197 -10.91 -12.91 8.87
N CYS A 198 -10.22 -11.78 9.06
CA CYS A 198 -10.38 -10.92 10.23
C CYS A 198 -10.80 -9.51 9.82
N ILE A 199 -11.65 -8.89 10.65
CA ILE A 199 -11.91 -7.45 10.65
C ILE A 199 -11.15 -6.84 11.81
N ASP A 200 -10.33 -5.83 11.53
CA ASP A 200 -9.44 -5.18 12.51
C ASP A 200 -10.23 -4.48 13.64
N ALA A 201 -9.60 -4.39 14.82
CA ALA A 201 -10.14 -3.68 15.98
C ALA A 201 -10.30 -2.18 15.70
N SER A 202 -11.27 -1.53 16.36
CA SER A 202 -11.48 -0.07 16.30
C SER A 202 -11.28 0.56 17.69
N GLU A 203 -11.35 1.89 17.81
CA GLU A 203 -10.90 2.66 19.00
C GLU A 203 -11.41 2.15 20.37
N HIS A 204 -12.58 1.48 20.41
CA HIS A 204 -13.17 0.89 21.62
C HIS A 204 -13.81 -0.51 21.41
N ILE A 205 -13.53 -1.19 20.29
CA ILE A 205 -14.16 -2.49 19.95
C ILE A 205 -13.08 -3.49 19.50
N ASP A 206 -13.10 -4.68 20.09
CA ASP A 206 -12.22 -5.81 19.74
C ASP A 206 -12.39 -6.25 18.26
N ALA A 207 -11.33 -6.81 17.68
CA ALA A 207 -11.34 -7.43 16.35
C ALA A 207 -12.25 -8.67 16.28
N VAL A 208 -12.73 -9.03 15.08
CA VAL A 208 -13.67 -10.16 14.89
C VAL A 208 -13.20 -11.10 13.77
N CYS A 209 -13.16 -12.41 14.04
CA CYS A 209 -12.90 -13.45 13.04
C CYS A 209 -14.18 -13.86 12.29
N GLU A 210 -14.14 -13.89 10.96
CA GLU A 210 -15.28 -14.24 10.10
C GLU A 210 -15.09 -15.59 9.38
N LYS A 211 -15.39 -15.67 8.07
CA LYS A 211 -15.41 -16.90 7.26
C LYS A 211 -14.02 -17.52 7.06
N CYS A 212 -13.97 -18.82 6.74
CA CYS A 212 -12.73 -19.54 6.45
C CYS A 212 -11.96 -18.95 5.25
N ARG A 213 -10.63 -19.04 5.31
CA ARG A 213 -9.69 -18.66 4.24
C ARG A 213 -9.70 -19.71 3.13
N THR A 214 -9.33 -19.26 1.94
CA THR A 214 -9.12 -20.07 0.72
C THR A 214 -8.30 -21.33 1.03
N GLY A 215 -8.75 -22.50 0.57
CA GLY A 215 -8.16 -23.82 0.86
C GLY A 215 -8.74 -24.56 2.08
N TYR A 216 -9.66 -23.94 2.82
CA TYR A 216 -10.31 -24.52 4.01
C TYR A 216 -11.83 -24.40 3.96
N VAL A 217 -12.55 -25.47 4.33
CA VAL A 217 -14.02 -25.47 4.45
C VAL A 217 -14.42 -25.46 5.92
N GLU A 218 -15.47 -24.73 6.27
CA GLU A 218 -16.01 -24.71 7.62
C GLU A 218 -16.74 -26.02 7.91
N ASP A 219 -16.20 -26.81 8.84
CA ASP A 219 -16.84 -28.01 9.39
C ASP A 219 -16.87 -27.90 10.92
N ASN A 220 -18.07 -27.85 11.51
CA ASN A 220 -18.31 -27.64 12.94
C ASN A 220 -17.58 -26.44 13.57
N GLY A 221 -17.51 -25.31 12.86
CA GLY A 221 -16.90 -24.08 13.35
C GLY A 221 -15.37 -24.07 13.29
N VAL A 222 -14.74 -25.11 12.72
CA VAL A 222 -13.30 -25.20 12.49
C VAL A 222 -13.05 -25.29 10.98
N CYS A 223 -12.14 -24.48 10.49
CA CYS A 223 -11.75 -24.48 9.08
C CYS A 223 -10.82 -25.67 8.81
N GLN A 224 -11.28 -26.67 8.05
CA GLN A 224 -10.53 -27.90 7.74
C GLN A 224 -9.92 -27.86 6.32
N PRO A 225 -8.67 -28.35 6.12
CA PRO A 225 -8.01 -28.35 4.82
C PRO A 225 -8.63 -29.35 3.84
N VAL A 226 -8.73 -28.98 2.56
CA VAL A 226 -9.29 -29.83 1.49
C VAL A 226 -8.16 -30.57 0.74
N ALA A 227 -8.22 -31.90 0.67
CA ALA A 227 -7.14 -32.81 0.24
C ALA A 227 -6.73 -32.76 -1.25
N ILE A 228 -7.24 -31.83 -2.04
CA ILE A 228 -6.87 -31.61 -3.44
C ILE A 228 -6.89 -30.11 -3.66
N GLY A 229 -5.96 -29.40 -3.02
CA GLY A 229 -6.03 -27.96 -2.84
C GLY A 229 -5.01 -27.13 -3.63
N ASN A 230 -4.00 -27.75 -4.27
CA ASN A 230 -2.97 -27.00 -4.97
C ASN A 230 -2.54 -27.64 -6.31
N CYS A 231 -1.88 -26.82 -7.12
CA CYS A 231 -1.37 -27.14 -8.45
C CYS A 231 0.16 -27.06 -8.49
N ASP A 232 0.83 -27.33 -7.37
CA ASP A 232 2.27 -27.14 -7.24
C ASP A 232 3.03 -28.32 -7.85
N ASN A 233 3.94 -28.04 -8.78
CA ASN A 233 4.68 -29.05 -9.51
C ASN A 233 5.70 -29.76 -8.59
N GLY A 234 5.41 -31.01 -8.21
CA GLY A 234 6.26 -31.84 -7.36
C GLY A 234 5.92 -31.84 -5.87
N ALA A 235 4.83 -31.20 -5.44
CA ALA A 235 4.33 -31.29 -4.07
C ALA A 235 3.58 -32.64 -3.83
N GLU A 236 3.67 -33.19 -2.62
CA GLU A 236 2.83 -34.34 -2.22
C GLU A 236 1.35 -33.93 -2.31
N ASP A 237 0.52 -34.81 -2.89
CA ASP A 237 -0.94 -34.63 -3.09
C ASP A 237 -1.37 -33.47 -4.02
N SER A 238 -0.46 -32.99 -4.89
CA SER A 238 -0.77 -32.03 -5.94
C SER A 238 -1.54 -32.66 -7.11
N LEU A 239 -2.58 -31.96 -7.59
CA LEU A 239 -3.34 -32.35 -8.78
C LEU A 239 -2.62 -32.01 -10.09
N PHE A 240 -1.48 -31.32 -10.01
CA PHE A 240 -0.69 -30.91 -11.16
C PHE A 240 -0.35 -32.09 -12.07
N ALA A 241 0.23 -33.17 -11.53
CA ALA A 241 0.63 -34.33 -12.33
C ALA A 241 -0.57 -35.06 -12.97
N GLY A 242 -1.72 -35.11 -12.28
CA GLY A 242 -2.95 -35.69 -12.83
C GLY A 242 -3.53 -34.86 -13.97
N CYS A 243 -3.58 -33.52 -13.82
CA CYS A 243 -4.04 -32.64 -14.89
C CYS A 243 -3.07 -32.59 -16.09
N GLU A 244 -1.77 -32.76 -15.85
CA GLU A 244 -0.78 -32.92 -16.93
C GLU A 244 -1.06 -34.16 -17.79
N GLU A 245 -1.38 -35.30 -17.18
CA GLU A 245 -1.73 -36.53 -17.90
C GLU A 245 -3.03 -36.39 -18.71
N GLU A 246 -3.96 -35.56 -18.25
CA GLU A 246 -5.23 -35.25 -18.94
C GLU A 246 -5.12 -34.08 -19.93
N HIS A 247 -3.92 -33.51 -20.15
CA HIS A 247 -3.69 -32.34 -21.01
C HIS A 247 -4.53 -31.11 -20.62
N ARG A 248 -4.71 -30.89 -19.32
CA ARG A 248 -5.50 -29.80 -18.73
C ARG A 248 -4.64 -28.87 -17.88
N TYR A 249 -5.05 -27.61 -17.79
CA TYR A 249 -4.50 -26.70 -16.79
C TYR A 249 -5.01 -27.10 -15.41
N CYS A 250 -4.11 -27.32 -14.46
CA CYS A 250 -4.52 -27.40 -13.07
C CYS A 250 -4.89 -25.97 -12.61
N ILE A 251 -6.13 -25.78 -12.16
CA ILE A 251 -6.62 -24.49 -11.66
C ILE A 251 -7.18 -24.65 -10.25
N VAL A 252 -6.99 -23.63 -9.44
CA VAL A 252 -7.54 -23.56 -8.08
C VAL A 252 -8.77 -22.66 -8.15
N ALA A 253 -9.96 -23.22 -7.93
CA ALA A 253 -11.18 -22.43 -7.76
C ALA A 253 -11.71 -22.61 -6.33
N ASP A 254 -11.98 -21.49 -5.69
CA ASP A 254 -12.36 -21.39 -4.28
C ASP A 254 -11.40 -22.13 -3.34
N ILE A 255 -11.65 -23.41 -3.02
CA ILE A 255 -10.89 -24.16 -2.01
C ILE A 255 -10.37 -25.51 -2.50
N ALA A 256 -10.49 -25.81 -3.79
CA ALA A 256 -10.00 -27.07 -4.39
C ALA A 256 -9.35 -26.84 -5.76
N ALA A 257 -8.19 -27.48 -5.96
CA ALA A 257 -7.60 -27.70 -7.26
C ALA A 257 -8.44 -28.69 -8.06
N HIS A 258 -8.68 -28.39 -9.32
CA HIS A 258 -9.29 -29.30 -10.28
C HIS A 258 -8.67 -29.07 -11.65
N CYS A 259 -8.82 -30.04 -12.54
CA CYS A 259 -8.37 -29.88 -13.91
C CYS A 259 -9.34 -28.98 -14.67
N GLY A 260 -8.88 -27.78 -14.99
CA GLY A 260 -9.59 -26.76 -15.74
C GLY A 260 -9.57 -27.02 -17.25
N GLY A 261 -9.51 -25.94 -18.03
CA GLY A 261 -9.53 -26.01 -19.50
C GLY A 261 -8.36 -26.82 -20.09
N CYS A 262 -8.53 -27.24 -21.34
CA CYS A 262 -7.47 -27.92 -22.08
C CYS A 262 -6.26 -27.01 -22.29
N LYS A 263 -5.08 -27.62 -22.27
CA LYS A 263 -3.82 -26.92 -22.53
C LYS A 263 -3.73 -26.43 -23.97
N VAL A 264 -2.91 -25.41 -24.19
CA VAL A 264 -2.59 -24.92 -25.54
C VAL A 264 -2.15 -26.09 -26.43
N GLY A 265 -2.83 -26.26 -27.56
CA GLY A 265 -2.63 -27.39 -28.47
C GLY A 265 -3.54 -28.60 -28.21
N TYR A 266 -4.53 -28.50 -27.32
CA TYR A 266 -5.55 -29.51 -27.07
C TYR A 266 -6.94 -28.87 -26.93
N ILE A 267 -7.98 -29.62 -27.30
CA ILE A 267 -9.37 -29.15 -27.36
C ILE A 267 -10.26 -30.13 -26.60
N GLN A 268 -11.23 -29.61 -25.84
CA GLN A 268 -12.16 -30.43 -25.08
C GLN A 268 -13.17 -31.08 -26.01
N ASN A 269 -13.17 -32.41 -26.06
CA ASN A 269 -14.17 -33.20 -26.76
C ASN A 269 -15.52 -33.05 -26.03
N PRO A 270 -16.57 -32.55 -26.71
CA PRO A 270 -17.85 -32.25 -26.07
C PRO A 270 -18.65 -33.49 -25.66
N ASP A 271 -18.38 -34.67 -26.24
CA ASP A 271 -19.13 -35.90 -25.97
C ASP A 271 -18.65 -36.64 -24.71
N ASN A 272 -17.36 -36.59 -24.42
CA ASN A 272 -16.74 -37.35 -23.31
C ASN A 272 -15.93 -36.47 -22.35
N GLY A 273 -15.71 -35.19 -22.69
CA GLY A 273 -14.94 -34.25 -21.88
C GLY A 273 -13.43 -34.51 -21.82
N SER A 274 -12.81 -35.28 -22.72
CA SER A 274 -11.34 -35.42 -22.78
C SER A 274 -10.68 -34.24 -23.50
N CYS A 275 -9.42 -33.92 -23.20
CA CYS A 275 -8.63 -32.96 -23.98
C CYS A 275 -7.82 -33.69 -25.04
N GLU A 276 -8.19 -33.50 -26.30
CA GLU A 276 -7.62 -34.22 -27.44
C GLU A 276 -6.87 -33.25 -28.36
N PRO A 277 -5.82 -33.68 -29.09
CA PRO A 277 -5.16 -32.82 -30.05
C PRO A 277 -6.15 -32.28 -31.10
N PRO A 278 -5.96 -31.05 -31.59
CA PRO A 278 -6.77 -30.49 -32.65
C PRO A 278 -6.63 -31.37 -33.90
N THR A 279 -7.70 -32.08 -34.21
CA THR A 279 -7.89 -32.82 -35.44
C THR A 279 -8.59 -31.88 -36.40
N THR A 280 -7.90 -31.42 -37.43
CA THR A 280 -8.54 -30.60 -38.47
C THR A 280 -9.38 -31.45 -39.41
N CYS A 281 -10.30 -30.84 -40.14
CA CYS A 281 -11.07 -31.55 -41.17
C CYS A 281 -10.17 -32.21 -42.24
N SER A 282 -8.95 -31.71 -42.43
CA SER A 282 -7.97 -32.30 -43.35
C SER A 282 -7.40 -33.66 -42.89
N ALA A 283 -7.48 -33.96 -41.58
CA ALA A 283 -7.03 -35.22 -41.01
C ALA A 283 -8.15 -36.29 -40.95
N LEU A 284 -9.40 -35.91 -41.22
CA LEU A 284 -10.56 -36.79 -41.24
C LEU A 284 -10.97 -37.18 -42.66
N THR A 285 -11.62 -38.33 -42.80
CA THR A 285 -12.21 -38.78 -44.07
C THR A 285 -13.73 -38.64 -44.08
N CYS A 286 -14.27 -37.51 -43.61
CA CYS A 286 -15.73 -37.27 -43.51
C CYS A 286 -16.43 -37.37 -44.87
N SER A 287 -15.78 -36.92 -45.94
CA SER A 287 -16.29 -37.03 -47.30
C SER A 287 -16.50 -38.48 -47.75
N ASN A 288 -15.72 -39.45 -47.23
CA ASN A 288 -15.93 -40.87 -47.54
C ASN A 288 -17.21 -41.43 -46.90
N LEU A 289 -17.72 -40.76 -45.88
CA LEU A 289 -18.98 -41.08 -45.21
C LEU A 289 -20.15 -40.22 -45.73
N ASN A 290 -19.93 -39.42 -46.77
CA ASN A 290 -20.84 -38.39 -47.27
C ASN A 290 -21.32 -37.42 -46.18
N ARG A 291 -20.43 -37.03 -45.27
CA ARG A 291 -20.71 -36.07 -44.19
C ARG A 291 -19.85 -34.82 -44.32
N ASP A 292 -20.43 -33.69 -43.96
CA ASP A 292 -19.70 -32.44 -43.82
C ASP A 292 -18.81 -32.49 -42.57
N CYS A 293 -17.84 -31.60 -42.50
CA CYS A 293 -16.91 -31.55 -41.38
C CYS A 293 -16.98 -30.19 -40.71
N SER A 294 -17.24 -30.19 -39.40
CA SER A 294 -17.26 -28.98 -38.57
C SER A 294 -15.99 -28.90 -37.75
N GLU A 295 -15.41 -27.70 -37.64
CA GLU A 295 -14.16 -27.44 -36.90
C GLU A 295 -14.38 -26.92 -35.48
N THR A 296 -15.63 -26.74 -35.01
CA THR A 296 -15.93 -26.22 -33.67
C THR A 296 -16.46 -27.31 -32.73
N PRO A 297 -15.82 -27.61 -31.57
CA PRO A 297 -14.55 -27.09 -31.10
C PRO A 297 -13.34 -27.82 -31.72
N ASN A 298 -13.52 -29.03 -32.28
CA ASN A 298 -12.50 -29.83 -32.97
C ASN A 298 -13.07 -30.36 -34.30
N GLY A 299 -12.24 -30.77 -35.26
CA GLY A 299 -12.72 -31.39 -36.51
C GLY A 299 -13.47 -32.69 -36.24
N HIS A 300 -14.73 -32.77 -36.66
CA HIS A 300 -15.56 -33.98 -36.58
C HIS A 300 -16.59 -34.02 -37.72
N CYS A 301 -17.01 -35.23 -38.10
CA CYS A 301 -17.98 -35.40 -39.17
C CYS A 301 -19.40 -35.12 -38.64
N VAL A 302 -20.06 -34.13 -39.20
CA VAL A 302 -21.37 -33.65 -38.75
C VAL A 302 -22.49 -34.17 -39.67
N GLU A 303 -23.40 -33.31 -40.09
CA GLU A 303 -24.52 -33.64 -40.96
C GLU A 303 -24.10 -34.19 -42.33
N CYS A 304 -25.04 -34.83 -43.03
CA CYS A 304 -24.78 -35.36 -44.36
C CYS A 304 -24.49 -34.22 -45.35
N LEU A 305 -23.56 -34.47 -46.28
CA LEU A 305 -23.26 -33.53 -47.37
C LEU A 305 -24.52 -33.27 -48.22
N PRO A 306 -24.61 -32.08 -48.85
CA PRO A 306 -25.62 -31.79 -49.85
C PRO A 306 -25.80 -32.93 -50.87
N GLY A 307 -27.03 -33.40 -51.01
CA GLY A 307 -27.43 -34.55 -51.82
C GLY A 307 -27.56 -35.87 -51.04
N PHE A 308 -27.30 -35.87 -49.73
CA PHE A 308 -27.38 -37.05 -48.87
C PHE A 308 -28.24 -36.80 -47.62
N VAL A 309 -28.94 -37.85 -47.18
CA VAL A 309 -29.79 -37.87 -45.98
C VAL A 309 -29.46 -39.07 -45.10
N GLU A 310 -29.57 -38.88 -43.79
CA GLU A 310 -29.28 -39.93 -42.82
C GLU A 310 -30.39 -40.99 -42.81
N GLU A 311 -30.00 -42.26 -42.96
CA GLU A 311 -30.92 -43.38 -42.82
C GLU A 311 -31.08 -43.78 -41.35
N GLU A 312 -32.26 -43.56 -40.76
CA GLU A 312 -32.56 -43.81 -39.34
C GLU A 312 -32.15 -45.21 -38.83
N ALA A 313 -32.19 -46.23 -39.69
CA ALA A 313 -31.87 -47.60 -39.31
C ALA A 313 -30.36 -47.90 -39.22
N SER A 314 -29.52 -47.13 -39.91
CA SER A 314 -28.09 -47.42 -40.07
C SER A 314 -27.17 -46.26 -39.65
N GLY A 315 -27.71 -45.03 -39.52
CA GLY A 315 -26.93 -43.82 -39.24
C GLY A 315 -26.02 -43.39 -40.41
N LEU A 316 -26.15 -44.03 -41.57
CA LEU A 316 -25.34 -43.75 -42.76
C LEU A 316 -26.00 -42.69 -43.64
N CYS A 317 -25.18 -41.80 -44.21
CA CYS A 317 -25.62 -40.81 -45.19
C CYS A 317 -25.76 -41.47 -46.57
N ARG A 318 -27.01 -41.68 -46.99
CA ARG A 318 -27.37 -42.21 -48.32
C ARG A 318 -27.85 -41.08 -49.23
N ALA A 319 -27.79 -41.27 -50.55
CA ALA A 319 -28.31 -40.27 -51.49
C ALA A 319 -29.80 -39.96 -51.26
N VAL A 320 -30.19 -38.71 -51.52
CA VAL A 320 -31.59 -38.27 -51.48
C VAL A 320 -32.41 -39.02 -52.53
N ARG A 321 -33.59 -39.50 -52.14
CA ARG A 321 -34.55 -40.11 -53.06
C ARG A 321 -35.25 -39.04 -53.86
N THR A 322 -35.18 -39.13 -55.18
CA THR A 322 -35.78 -38.14 -56.07
C THR A 322 -37.23 -38.49 -56.41
N CYS A 323 -37.93 -37.57 -57.07
CA CYS A 323 -39.28 -37.82 -57.56
C CYS A 323 -39.38 -38.92 -58.63
N GLU A 324 -38.27 -39.31 -59.25
CA GLU A 324 -38.24 -40.44 -60.18
C GLU A 324 -38.37 -41.79 -59.45
N GLU A 325 -38.00 -41.80 -58.16
CA GLU A 325 -38.02 -42.96 -57.28
C GLU A 325 -39.29 -43.02 -56.40
N LEU A 326 -40.16 -42.01 -56.49
CA LEU A 326 -41.35 -41.83 -55.66
C LEU A 326 -42.63 -41.80 -56.52
N THR A 327 -43.66 -42.56 -56.14
CA THR A 327 -44.97 -42.53 -56.82
C THR A 327 -46.01 -41.84 -55.96
N CYS A 328 -46.47 -40.65 -56.37
CA CYS A 328 -47.45 -39.88 -55.61
C CYS A 328 -48.91 -40.17 -55.99
N PRO A 329 -49.85 -40.08 -55.02
CA PRO A 329 -51.29 -40.13 -55.28
C PRO A 329 -51.75 -39.06 -56.28
N ALA A 330 -52.85 -39.31 -57.01
CA ALA A 330 -53.30 -38.46 -58.12
C ALA A 330 -53.71 -37.02 -57.75
N ASP A 331 -53.93 -36.75 -56.46
CA ASP A 331 -54.25 -35.44 -55.88
C ASP A 331 -53.04 -34.74 -55.25
N GLN A 332 -51.85 -35.31 -55.40
CA GLN A 332 -50.59 -34.81 -54.86
C GLN A 332 -49.55 -34.68 -55.97
N GLU A 333 -48.67 -33.69 -55.83
CA GLU A 333 -47.45 -33.60 -56.62
C GLU A 333 -46.27 -34.10 -55.79
N CYS A 334 -45.26 -34.62 -56.48
CA CYS A 334 -44.00 -34.89 -55.84
C CYS A 334 -43.27 -33.56 -55.61
N ALA A 335 -43.03 -33.20 -54.36
CA ALA A 335 -42.07 -32.17 -54.02
C ALA A 335 -40.67 -32.75 -54.29
N ALA A 336 -39.91 -32.07 -55.16
CA ALA A 336 -38.54 -32.46 -55.44
C ALA A 336 -37.73 -32.60 -54.15
N SER A 337 -36.86 -33.60 -54.08
CA SER A 337 -35.87 -33.72 -53.03
C SER A 337 -35.07 -32.42 -52.95
N THR A 338 -34.78 -31.99 -51.73
CA THR A 338 -33.76 -30.95 -51.53
C THR A 338 -32.41 -31.62 -51.40
N GLU A 339 -31.35 -30.84 -51.22
CA GLU A 339 -30.04 -31.39 -50.92
C GLU A 339 -29.98 -32.05 -49.53
N PHE A 340 -30.97 -31.84 -48.65
CA PHE A 340 -30.99 -32.38 -47.27
C PHE A 340 -32.28 -33.15 -46.92
N SER A 341 -33.14 -33.43 -47.90
CA SER A 341 -34.39 -34.16 -47.66
C SER A 341 -34.79 -34.99 -48.87
N ASP A 342 -35.32 -36.19 -48.63
CA ASP A 342 -35.97 -36.99 -49.66
C ASP A 342 -37.13 -36.21 -50.30
N ALA A 343 -37.42 -36.54 -51.55
CA ALA A 343 -38.65 -36.16 -52.21
C ALA A 343 -39.84 -36.79 -51.46
N PHE A 344 -40.93 -36.03 -51.35
CA PHE A 344 -42.14 -36.50 -50.69
C PHE A 344 -43.38 -35.98 -51.44
N CYS A 345 -44.50 -36.69 -51.27
CA CYS A 345 -45.76 -36.30 -51.91
C CYS A 345 -46.48 -35.23 -51.07
N ARG A 346 -46.91 -34.15 -51.73
CA ARG A 346 -47.66 -33.06 -51.09
C ARG A 346 -48.83 -32.59 -51.96
N PRO A 347 -49.88 -31.99 -51.36
CA PRO A 347 -50.94 -31.33 -52.13
C PRO A 347 -50.38 -30.16 -52.96
N GLN A 348 -50.93 -29.93 -54.16
CA GLN A 348 -50.53 -28.79 -54.99
C GLN A 348 -51.02 -27.47 -54.38
N CYS A 349 -50.10 -26.59 -54.01
CA CYS A 349 -50.42 -25.22 -53.60
C CYS A 349 -50.56 -24.30 -54.83
N GLY A 350 -51.49 -23.33 -54.77
CA GLY A 350 -51.66 -22.35 -55.85
C GLY A 350 -50.41 -21.49 -56.08
N ALA A 351 -50.33 -20.79 -57.22
CA ALA A 351 -49.14 -20.06 -57.68
C ALA A 351 -48.51 -19.09 -56.66
N ASN A 352 -49.29 -18.60 -55.68
CA ASN A 352 -48.87 -17.67 -54.63
C ASN A 352 -48.85 -18.29 -53.21
N ALA A 353 -48.79 -19.61 -53.07
CA ALA A 353 -48.74 -20.29 -51.78
C ALA A 353 -47.63 -21.34 -51.69
N LEU A 354 -47.08 -21.54 -50.49
CA LEU A 354 -46.13 -22.60 -50.16
C LEU A 354 -46.75 -23.60 -49.16
N TRP A 355 -46.34 -24.86 -49.25
CA TRP A 355 -46.75 -25.88 -48.29
C TRP A 355 -45.94 -25.74 -46.99
N SER A 356 -46.62 -25.43 -45.88
CA SER A 356 -46.01 -25.24 -44.55
C SER A 356 -45.75 -26.54 -43.77
N GLY A 357 -45.94 -27.71 -44.40
CA GLY A 357 -45.93 -29.01 -43.73
C GLY A 357 -47.32 -29.54 -43.37
N SER A 358 -48.31 -28.67 -43.15
CA SER A 358 -49.70 -29.08 -42.82
C SER A 358 -50.79 -28.41 -43.66
N ARG A 359 -50.51 -27.24 -44.24
CA ARG A 359 -51.44 -26.49 -45.12
C ARG A 359 -50.68 -25.63 -46.12
N CYS A 360 -51.34 -25.25 -47.20
CA CYS A 360 -50.84 -24.21 -48.10
C CYS A 360 -50.99 -22.83 -47.43
N VAL A 361 -49.89 -22.12 -47.27
CA VAL A 361 -49.81 -20.75 -46.72
C VAL A 361 -49.55 -19.78 -47.87
N GLN A 362 -50.37 -18.73 -47.99
CA GLN A 362 -50.16 -17.69 -48.98
C GLN A 362 -48.92 -16.86 -48.65
N CYS A 363 -48.12 -16.57 -49.66
CA CYS A 363 -46.89 -15.82 -49.55
C CYS A 363 -47.15 -14.31 -49.64
N PRO A 364 -46.35 -13.48 -48.94
CA PRO A 364 -46.38 -12.04 -49.14
C PRO A 364 -46.02 -11.69 -50.61
N PRO A 365 -46.49 -10.55 -51.13
CA PRO A 365 -46.06 -10.05 -52.43
C PRO A 365 -44.58 -9.65 -52.34
N CYS A 366 -43.69 -10.44 -52.92
CA CYS A 366 -42.23 -10.19 -52.92
C CYS A 366 -41.85 -9.12 -53.93
N ASN A 367 -42.24 -7.89 -53.63
CA ASN A 367 -42.07 -6.72 -54.49
C ASN A 367 -41.44 -5.52 -53.74
N ALA A 368 -40.92 -5.74 -52.53
CA ALA A 368 -40.20 -4.72 -51.79
C ALA A 368 -38.76 -4.58 -52.32
N GLY A 369 -38.12 -3.43 -52.05
CA GLY A 369 -36.70 -3.24 -52.37
C GLY A 369 -35.83 -4.21 -51.57
N GLY A 370 -34.79 -4.77 -52.19
CA GLY A 370 -33.96 -5.81 -51.57
C GLY A 370 -34.51 -7.23 -51.74
N GLU A 371 -35.52 -7.46 -52.58
CA GLU A 371 -36.10 -8.78 -52.87
C GLU A 371 -36.01 -9.13 -54.36
N VAL A 372 -35.65 -10.38 -54.68
CA VAL A 372 -35.60 -10.89 -56.07
C VAL A 372 -36.70 -11.89 -56.41
N GLY A 373 -37.58 -12.19 -55.44
CA GLY A 373 -38.70 -13.11 -55.63
C GLY A 373 -39.07 -13.85 -54.35
N ARG A 374 -39.79 -14.96 -54.49
CA ARG A 374 -40.19 -15.82 -53.37
C ARG A 374 -39.06 -16.79 -53.01
N TRP A 375 -38.81 -16.97 -51.72
CA TRP A 375 -37.89 -18.01 -51.26
C TRP A 375 -38.47 -19.42 -51.52
N PRO A 376 -37.69 -20.40 -52.00
CA PRO A 376 -38.24 -21.66 -52.51
C PRO A 376 -38.91 -22.57 -51.47
N TRP A 377 -38.57 -22.43 -50.19
CA TRP A 377 -39.00 -23.32 -49.10
C TRP A 377 -39.54 -22.51 -47.90
N PRO A 378 -40.46 -23.04 -47.08
CA PRO A 378 -40.92 -22.32 -45.89
C PRO A 378 -39.83 -22.31 -44.80
N THR A 379 -39.96 -21.37 -43.86
CA THR A 379 -39.21 -21.38 -42.60
C THR A 379 -39.61 -22.61 -41.75
N ARG A 380 -38.82 -22.97 -40.72
CA ARG A 380 -39.12 -24.05 -39.76
C ARG A 380 -40.50 -23.90 -39.10
N ILE A 381 -40.96 -22.67 -38.90
CA ILE A 381 -42.31 -22.37 -38.37
C ILE A 381 -43.40 -22.32 -39.46
N GLY A 382 -43.08 -22.71 -40.69
CA GLY A 382 -44.02 -22.82 -41.80
C GLY A 382 -44.36 -21.49 -42.47
N SER A 383 -43.56 -20.43 -42.26
CA SER A 383 -43.80 -19.12 -42.86
C SER A 383 -43.24 -19.04 -44.28
N CYS A 384 -43.94 -18.33 -45.16
CA CYS A 384 -43.42 -18.00 -46.49
C CYS A 384 -42.73 -16.64 -46.45
N ILE A 385 -41.50 -16.56 -46.98
CA ILE A 385 -40.66 -15.36 -47.00
C ILE A 385 -40.20 -15.03 -48.42
N CYS A 386 -39.68 -13.81 -48.63
CA CYS A 386 -39.12 -13.39 -49.90
C CYS A 386 -37.60 -13.59 -49.92
N GLN A 387 -37.07 -13.93 -51.10
CA GLN A 387 -35.65 -14.08 -51.34
C GLN A 387 -35.00 -12.72 -51.40
N THR A 388 -33.94 -12.53 -50.61
CA THR A 388 -33.20 -11.27 -50.48
C THR A 388 -32.18 -11.07 -51.61
N GLU A 389 -31.86 -9.81 -51.92
CA GLU A 389 -30.67 -9.44 -52.70
C GLU A 389 -29.37 -9.66 -51.90
N PRO A 390 -28.20 -9.82 -52.55
CA PRO A 390 -26.92 -9.75 -51.84
C PRO A 390 -26.79 -8.45 -51.02
N GLY A 391 -26.28 -8.54 -49.80
CA GLY A 391 -26.25 -7.44 -48.85
C GLY A 391 -27.55 -7.20 -48.08
N TYR A 392 -28.53 -8.11 -48.17
CA TYR A 392 -29.80 -8.03 -47.43
C TYR A 392 -30.08 -9.31 -46.62
N PHE A 393 -30.84 -9.16 -45.52
CA PHE A 393 -31.40 -10.26 -44.74
C PHE A 393 -32.91 -10.09 -44.60
N TYR A 394 -33.61 -11.17 -44.24
CA TYR A 394 -35.06 -11.16 -44.04
C TYR A 394 -35.38 -11.25 -42.55
N SER A 395 -36.08 -10.27 -42.00
CA SER A 395 -36.54 -10.24 -40.60
C SER A 395 -37.95 -10.80 -40.47
N LEU A 396 -38.17 -11.60 -39.42
CA LEU A 396 -39.50 -12.04 -38.96
C LEU A 396 -39.93 -11.36 -37.64
N SER A 397 -39.18 -10.36 -37.19
CA SER A 397 -39.37 -9.69 -35.90
C SER A 397 -40.30 -8.47 -36.04
N ALA A 398 -40.14 -7.45 -35.19
CA ALA A 398 -41.08 -6.32 -35.06
C ALA A 398 -41.44 -5.66 -36.40
N ASP A 399 -40.48 -5.56 -37.32
CA ASP A 399 -40.70 -5.25 -38.72
C ASP A 399 -40.37 -6.48 -39.58
N VAL A 400 -41.39 -6.99 -40.29
CA VAL A 400 -41.29 -8.18 -41.15
C VAL A 400 -40.96 -7.74 -42.57
N GLY A 401 -39.84 -8.20 -43.11
CA GLY A 401 -39.42 -7.87 -44.47
C GLY A 401 -37.91 -7.93 -44.69
N PRO A 402 -37.46 -7.51 -45.90
CA PRO A 402 -36.04 -7.42 -46.27
C PRO A 402 -35.42 -6.14 -45.70
N PHE A 403 -34.19 -6.25 -45.23
CA PHE A 403 -33.42 -5.12 -44.70
C PHE A 403 -31.97 -5.22 -45.17
N LYS A 404 -31.37 -4.08 -45.50
CA LYS A 404 -29.95 -4.01 -45.87
C LYS A 404 -29.13 -4.43 -44.65
N CYS A 405 -28.07 -5.21 -44.83
CA CYS A 405 -27.27 -5.73 -43.73
C CYS A 405 -26.39 -4.64 -43.09
N ASP A 406 -25.90 -3.71 -43.90
CA ASP A 406 -25.08 -2.55 -43.56
C ASP A 406 -25.71 -1.37 -44.29
N ALA A 407 -26.58 -0.58 -43.63
CA ALA A 407 -27.33 0.46 -44.34
C ALA A 407 -26.49 1.66 -44.72
N ASP A 408 -25.59 2.10 -43.85
CA ASP A 408 -24.78 3.30 -44.04
C ASP A 408 -23.46 3.06 -44.81
N GLY A 409 -23.08 1.80 -45.03
CA GLY A 409 -21.94 1.40 -45.85
C GLY A 409 -20.59 1.60 -45.18
N ASP A 410 -20.53 1.46 -43.85
CA ASP A 410 -19.28 1.53 -43.08
C ASP A 410 -18.68 0.13 -42.81
N GLY A 411 -19.50 -0.90 -43.03
CA GLY A 411 -19.20 -2.33 -42.95
C GLY A 411 -19.22 -2.93 -41.56
N TRP A 412 -19.80 -2.23 -40.58
CA TRP A 412 -20.46 -2.86 -39.46
C TRP A 412 -21.82 -3.39 -39.92
N LEU A 413 -22.29 -4.46 -39.25
CA LEU A 413 -23.61 -5.03 -39.53
C LEU A 413 -24.59 -4.67 -38.43
N ARG A 414 -25.79 -4.23 -38.79
CA ARG A 414 -26.89 -4.13 -37.83
C ARG A 414 -27.14 -5.40 -37.02
N GLU A 415 -27.49 -5.21 -35.76
CA GLU A 415 -27.74 -6.26 -34.78
C GLU A 415 -28.94 -7.13 -35.18
N SER A 416 -29.94 -6.57 -35.86
CA SER A 416 -31.08 -7.36 -36.35
C SER A 416 -30.69 -8.39 -37.43
N ALA A 417 -29.62 -8.17 -38.20
CA ALA A 417 -29.13 -9.13 -39.17
C ALA A 417 -28.58 -10.40 -38.50
N ARG A 418 -28.01 -10.25 -37.30
CA ARG A 418 -27.47 -11.36 -36.50
C ARG A 418 -28.52 -12.44 -36.24
N ILE A 419 -29.78 -12.06 -36.00
CA ILE A 419 -30.89 -13.01 -35.76
C ILE A 419 -31.05 -13.98 -36.94
N SER A 420 -30.85 -13.52 -38.17
CA SER A 420 -30.95 -14.37 -39.37
C SER A 420 -29.64 -15.08 -39.68
N LEU A 421 -28.49 -14.45 -39.46
CA LEU A 421 -27.15 -15.03 -39.67
C LEU A 421 -26.79 -16.13 -38.67
N GLU A 422 -27.36 -16.09 -37.47
CA GLU A 422 -27.17 -17.10 -36.41
C GLU A 422 -28.43 -17.96 -36.23
N SER A 423 -29.39 -17.86 -37.15
CA SER A 423 -30.65 -18.59 -37.04
C SER A 423 -30.44 -20.08 -37.22
N GLY A 424 -31.04 -20.88 -36.34
CA GLY A 424 -31.19 -22.31 -36.58
C GLY A 424 -32.11 -22.62 -37.77
N ASP A 425 -32.89 -21.66 -38.28
CA ASP A 425 -33.78 -21.86 -39.42
C ASP A 425 -33.02 -21.82 -40.75
N PRO A 426 -32.92 -22.93 -41.50
CA PRO A 426 -32.13 -22.96 -42.74
C PRO A 426 -32.62 -21.98 -43.80
N ALA A 427 -33.93 -21.67 -43.82
CA ALA A 427 -34.48 -20.72 -44.76
C ALA A 427 -34.10 -19.28 -44.42
N LEU A 428 -33.98 -18.93 -43.13
CA LEU A 428 -33.52 -17.60 -42.72
C LEU A 428 -32.00 -17.47 -42.88
N LEU A 429 -31.26 -18.50 -42.49
CA LEU A 429 -29.80 -18.53 -42.58
C LEU A 429 -29.32 -18.39 -44.02
N ALA A 430 -29.80 -19.23 -44.93
CA ALA A 430 -29.39 -19.19 -46.34
C ALA A 430 -29.92 -17.94 -47.10
N ASN A 431 -30.93 -17.28 -46.55
CA ASN A 431 -31.50 -16.05 -47.10
C ASN A 431 -30.95 -14.77 -46.41
N ALA A 432 -30.03 -14.90 -45.44
CA ALA A 432 -29.27 -13.79 -44.90
C ALA A 432 -27.96 -13.64 -45.70
N ARG A 433 -27.92 -12.69 -46.63
CA ARG A 433 -26.83 -12.55 -47.61
C ARG A 433 -25.88 -11.42 -47.23
N CYS A 434 -25.48 -11.38 -45.97
CA CYS A 434 -24.63 -10.33 -45.41
C CYS A 434 -23.14 -10.70 -45.50
N GLU A 435 -22.26 -9.70 -45.54
CA GLU A 435 -20.82 -9.87 -45.41
C GLU A 435 -20.39 -9.46 -44.00
N LEU A 436 -20.22 -10.43 -43.11
CA LEU A 436 -19.85 -10.18 -41.71
C LEU A 436 -18.33 -10.06 -41.55
N ARG A 437 -17.86 -8.88 -41.14
CA ARG A 437 -16.46 -8.68 -40.73
C ARG A 437 -16.25 -9.21 -39.31
N THR A 438 -15.17 -9.96 -39.11
CA THR A 438 -14.79 -10.51 -37.80
C THR A 438 -13.34 -10.13 -37.51
N ILE A 439 -13.05 -9.73 -36.28
CA ILE A 439 -11.70 -9.32 -35.86
C ILE A 439 -11.10 -10.31 -34.86
N ASP A 440 -9.78 -10.46 -34.88
CA ASP A 440 -9.02 -11.23 -33.87
C ASP A 440 -8.24 -10.33 -32.90
N ARG A 441 -8.12 -9.04 -33.19
CA ARG A 441 -7.42 -8.06 -32.35
C ARG A 441 -7.92 -6.64 -32.53
N PHE A 442 -7.72 -5.85 -31.49
CA PHE A 442 -7.69 -4.39 -31.57
C PHE A 442 -6.25 -3.92 -31.79
N VAL A 443 -6.07 -2.90 -32.61
CA VAL A 443 -4.78 -2.25 -32.85
C VAL A 443 -4.87 -0.83 -32.33
N LEU A 444 -4.17 -0.53 -31.24
CA LEU A 444 -4.09 0.81 -30.71
C LEU A 444 -2.95 1.54 -31.41
N GLN A 445 -3.27 2.65 -32.07
CA GLN A 445 -2.31 3.44 -32.83
C GLN A 445 -2.15 4.82 -32.16
N ASN A 446 -0.93 5.15 -31.75
CA ASN A 446 -0.66 6.47 -31.20
C ASN A 446 -0.54 7.53 -32.31
N GLU A 447 -0.39 8.80 -31.90
CA GLU A 447 -0.26 9.89 -32.86
C GLU A 447 1.02 9.84 -33.76
N PHE A 448 2.01 8.96 -33.49
CA PHE A 448 3.19 8.71 -34.34
C PHE A 448 2.97 7.61 -35.38
N GLY A 449 1.80 6.96 -35.34
CA GLY A 449 1.53 5.79 -36.16
C GLY A 449 2.15 4.51 -35.65
N GLU A 450 2.74 4.53 -34.45
CA GLU A 450 3.19 3.31 -33.78
C GLU A 450 1.96 2.53 -33.32
N ARG A 451 2.03 1.21 -33.46
CA ARG A 451 0.91 0.31 -33.27
C ARG A 451 1.17 -0.66 -32.14
N ARG A 452 0.14 -0.93 -31.35
CA ARG A 452 0.11 -1.97 -30.32
C ARG A 452 -1.10 -2.87 -30.54
N ASP A 453 -0.81 -4.14 -30.73
CA ASP A 453 -1.84 -5.16 -30.92
C ASP A 453 -2.33 -5.70 -29.57
N ILE A 454 -3.64 -5.83 -29.43
CA ILE A 454 -4.31 -6.46 -28.30
C ILE A 454 -5.15 -7.61 -28.84
N MET A 455 -4.64 -8.83 -28.66
CA MET A 455 -5.28 -10.05 -29.12
C MET A 455 -6.53 -10.35 -28.28
N LEU A 456 -7.61 -10.74 -28.95
CA LEU A 456 -8.86 -11.13 -28.30
C LEU A 456 -8.83 -12.63 -27.96
N GLU A 457 -9.45 -13.00 -26.84
CA GLU A 457 -9.59 -14.40 -26.43
C GLU A 457 -10.45 -15.20 -27.43
N GLN A 458 -11.42 -14.53 -28.08
CA GLN A 458 -12.28 -15.07 -29.12
C GLN A 458 -12.45 -14.06 -30.26
N PRO A 459 -12.59 -14.52 -31.52
CA PRO A 459 -12.90 -13.64 -32.63
C PRO A 459 -14.21 -12.87 -32.40
N LEU A 460 -14.21 -11.57 -32.67
CA LEU A 460 -15.32 -10.68 -32.40
C LEU A 460 -15.99 -10.25 -33.71
N PRO A 461 -17.27 -10.63 -33.96
CA PRO A 461 -18.01 -10.15 -35.11
C PRO A 461 -18.40 -8.67 -34.92
N LEU A 462 -18.22 -7.86 -35.97
CA LEU A 462 -18.51 -6.43 -35.94
C LEU A 462 -20.01 -6.17 -36.19
N TYR A 463 -20.78 -6.26 -35.12
CA TYR A 463 -22.18 -5.85 -35.10
C TYR A 463 -22.35 -4.49 -34.42
N GLU A 464 -23.30 -3.71 -34.89
CA GLU A 464 -23.76 -2.49 -34.25
C GLU A 464 -25.27 -2.42 -34.14
N THR A 465 -25.81 -1.45 -33.41
CA THR A 465 -27.27 -1.37 -33.29
C THR A 465 -27.90 -0.83 -34.55
N ASP A 466 -29.13 -1.25 -34.85
CA ASP A 466 -29.90 -0.76 -36.00
C ASP A 466 -30.00 0.78 -36.05
N ARG A 467 -29.88 1.45 -34.89
CA ARG A 467 -29.80 2.91 -34.78
C ARG A 467 -28.49 3.47 -35.35
N ASN A 468 -27.36 2.83 -35.09
CA ASN A 468 -26.04 3.28 -35.54
C ASN A 468 -25.73 2.86 -36.98
N ASP A 469 -26.46 1.90 -37.53
CA ASP A 469 -26.32 1.43 -38.92
C ASP A 469 -27.19 2.21 -39.93
N ASP A 470 -28.26 2.88 -39.47
CA ASP A 470 -29.28 3.47 -40.35
C ASP A 470 -29.62 4.93 -39.99
N ASP A 471 -29.25 5.86 -40.87
CA ASP A 471 -29.53 7.29 -40.70
C ASP A 471 -31.03 7.59 -40.50
N VAL A 472 -31.95 6.81 -41.09
CA VAL A 472 -33.39 7.04 -40.91
C VAL A 472 -33.82 6.68 -39.49
N ILE A 473 -33.35 5.55 -38.96
CA ILE A 473 -33.64 5.09 -37.60
C ILE A 473 -33.00 6.03 -36.60
N LEU A 474 -31.74 6.38 -36.83
CA LEU A 474 -31.02 7.45 -36.14
C LEU A 474 -31.96 8.66 -36.05
N ASN A 475 -32.32 9.20 -37.20
CA ASN A 475 -33.05 10.45 -37.26
C ASN A 475 -34.41 10.40 -36.57
N ALA A 476 -35.10 9.26 -36.61
CA ALA A 476 -36.41 9.07 -35.98
C ALA A 476 -36.32 9.01 -34.45
N ILE A 477 -35.37 8.25 -33.90
CA ILE A 477 -35.19 8.12 -32.44
C ILE A 477 -34.77 9.47 -31.84
N TRP A 478 -33.91 10.20 -32.55
CA TRP A 478 -33.32 11.43 -32.06
C TRP A 478 -34.11 12.69 -32.35
N ALA A 479 -35.01 12.70 -33.34
CA ALA A 479 -35.96 13.81 -33.53
C ALA A 479 -36.85 14.05 -32.29
N ALA A 480 -37.02 13.03 -31.42
CA ALA A 480 -37.74 13.14 -30.16
C ALA A 480 -36.88 13.57 -28.96
N ARG A 481 -35.55 13.44 -29.05
CA ARG A 481 -34.60 13.63 -27.93
C ARG A 481 -33.62 14.80 -28.12
N GLY A 482 -33.56 15.37 -29.33
CA GLY A 482 -32.63 16.43 -29.71
C GLY A 482 -31.34 15.84 -30.30
N PHE A 483 -30.85 16.46 -31.38
CA PHE A 483 -29.44 16.32 -31.75
C PHE A 483 -28.63 17.32 -30.93
N PRO A 484 -27.32 17.08 -30.82
CA PRO A 484 -26.44 18.17 -30.48
C PRO A 484 -26.71 19.43 -31.29
N ALA A 485 -26.57 20.60 -30.65
CA ALA A 485 -26.46 21.87 -31.37
C ALA A 485 -25.07 21.95 -32.01
N TYR A 486 -24.82 21.01 -32.89
CA TYR A 486 -23.63 20.82 -33.68
C TYR A 486 -24.03 21.18 -35.10
N GLY A 487 -23.43 22.20 -35.70
CA GLY A 487 -23.69 22.64 -37.09
C GLY A 487 -24.34 21.60 -38.01
N ASP A 488 -23.54 20.71 -38.62
CA ASP A 488 -24.05 19.54 -39.33
C ASP A 488 -24.21 18.34 -38.39
N ARG A 489 -25.14 17.47 -38.78
CA ARG A 489 -25.62 16.34 -38.00
C ARG A 489 -24.62 15.18 -38.02
N VAL A 490 -24.36 14.58 -36.86
CA VAL A 490 -23.69 13.27 -36.75
C VAL A 490 -24.53 12.21 -37.48
N THR A 491 -23.89 11.42 -38.34
CA THR A 491 -24.53 10.35 -39.13
C THR A 491 -24.34 8.98 -38.51
N ALA A 492 -25.14 8.01 -38.94
CA ALA A 492 -25.03 6.59 -38.58
C ALA A 492 -23.59 6.09 -38.80
N LYS A 493 -23.05 6.37 -39.99
CA LYS A 493 -21.66 6.08 -40.41
C LYS A 493 -20.56 6.73 -39.56
N GLN A 494 -20.84 7.44 -38.48
CA GLN A 494 -19.80 7.94 -37.57
C GLN A 494 -19.85 7.25 -36.21
N LEU A 495 -20.89 6.46 -35.98
CA LEU A 495 -21.19 5.79 -34.75
C LEU A 495 -21.03 4.29 -34.97
N ASN A 496 -20.61 3.59 -33.93
CA ASN A 496 -20.66 2.14 -33.83
C ASN A 496 -20.59 1.81 -32.33
N ARG A 497 -20.43 0.54 -31.96
CA ARG A 497 -20.40 0.12 -30.54
C ARG A 497 -19.18 0.62 -29.74
N LEU A 498 -18.20 1.22 -30.39
CA LEU A 498 -17.00 1.79 -29.75
C LEU A 498 -17.12 3.31 -29.58
N THR A 499 -17.98 3.97 -30.34
CA THR A 499 -17.96 5.43 -30.46
C THR A 499 -18.74 6.13 -29.35
N LYS A 500 -18.03 6.90 -28.53
CA LYS A 500 -18.59 7.83 -27.54
C LYS A 500 -18.55 9.27 -28.05
N ILE A 501 -19.47 10.10 -27.57
CA ILE A 501 -19.50 11.54 -27.83
C ILE A 501 -19.73 12.31 -26.52
N CYS A 502 -18.88 13.31 -26.26
CA CYS A 502 -19.05 14.20 -25.12
C CYS A 502 -20.02 15.32 -25.46
N HIS A 503 -21.31 15.05 -25.28
CA HIS A 503 -22.36 15.98 -25.67
C HIS A 503 -23.44 16.23 -24.62
N ASP A 504 -24.02 15.16 -24.07
CA ASP A 504 -25.20 15.26 -23.23
C ASP A 504 -25.22 14.15 -22.18
N LEU A 505 -25.76 14.50 -21.02
CA LEU A 505 -25.79 13.69 -19.81
C LEU A 505 -26.53 12.36 -19.91
N ARG A 506 -27.40 12.21 -20.89
CA ARG A 506 -28.29 11.05 -21.02
C ARG A 506 -28.04 10.26 -22.30
N MET A 507 -27.12 10.74 -23.13
CA MET A 507 -26.90 10.14 -24.44
C MET A 507 -25.88 9.02 -24.33
N ASP A 508 -26.25 7.93 -24.96
CA ASP A 508 -25.54 6.67 -25.05
C ASP A 508 -25.33 6.45 -26.55
N TYR A 509 -24.22 6.93 -27.11
CA TYR A 509 -24.03 6.88 -28.56
C TYR A 509 -23.55 5.52 -29.01
N ASN A 510 -22.79 4.80 -28.19
CA ASN A 510 -22.34 3.43 -28.43
C ASN A 510 -23.43 2.36 -28.18
N ASP A 511 -24.60 2.76 -27.69
CA ASP A 511 -25.80 1.95 -27.45
C ASP A 511 -25.57 0.78 -26.49
N ASN A 512 -24.77 1.03 -25.46
CA ASN A 512 -24.32 0.02 -24.51
C ASN A 512 -25.18 -0.04 -23.23
N GLY A 513 -26.16 0.86 -23.11
CA GLY A 513 -27.08 1.01 -21.99
C GLY A 513 -26.62 1.99 -20.91
N ALA A 514 -25.52 2.72 -21.12
CA ALA A 514 -24.98 3.72 -20.22
C ALA A 514 -24.72 5.04 -20.97
N ALA A 515 -24.95 6.19 -20.31
CA ALA A 515 -24.62 7.47 -20.91
C ALA A 515 -23.10 7.62 -21.06
N ASP A 516 -22.63 8.06 -22.23
CA ASP A 516 -21.22 8.11 -22.61
C ASP A 516 -20.35 8.90 -21.62
N VAL A 517 -20.89 10.02 -21.13
CA VAL A 517 -20.18 10.96 -20.24
C VAL A 517 -20.03 10.46 -18.80
N GLU A 518 -20.86 9.49 -18.43
CA GLU A 518 -20.82 8.83 -17.13
C GLU A 518 -20.07 7.48 -17.22
N GLU A 519 -19.57 7.09 -18.40
CA GLU A 519 -18.94 5.80 -18.63
C GLU A 519 -17.43 5.84 -18.38
N TRP A 520 -16.93 4.90 -17.57
CA TRP A 520 -15.52 4.77 -17.21
C TRP A 520 -15.19 3.35 -16.75
N ASP A 521 -13.91 3.04 -16.63
CA ASP A 521 -13.34 1.67 -16.74
C ASP A 521 -13.76 0.68 -15.65
N LEU A 522 -14.21 1.14 -14.47
CA LEU A 522 -14.74 0.26 -13.41
C LEU A 522 -16.28 0.30 -13.32
N LYS A 523 -16.96 1.06 -14.19
CA LYS A 523 -18.42 1.10 -14.21
C LYS A 523 -18.94 -0.23 -14.73
N ARG A 524 -19.60 -0.99 -13.86
CA ARG A 524 -20.31 -2.21 -14.25
C ARG A 524 -21.44 -1.82 -15.21
N LEU A 525 -21.30 -2.21 -16.46
CA LEU A 525 -22.30 -1.98 -17.49
C LEU A 525 -23.57 -2.73 -17.15
N GLY A 526 -24.71 -2.14 -17.52
CA GLY A 526 -26.02 -2.68 -17.19
C GLY A 526 -26.24 -4.08 -17.78
N PRO A 527 -27.26 -4.81 -17.30
CA PRO A 527 -27.61 -6.16 -17.78
C PRO A 527 -28.05 -6.22 -19.26
N ALA A 528 -28.09 -5.07 -19.95
CA ALA A 528 -28.38 -4.97 -21.38
C ALA A 528 -27.18 -5.34 -22.26
N MET A 529 -25.95 -5.22 -21.76
CA MET A 529 -24.76 -5.61 -22.50
C MET A 529 -24.52 -7.12 -22.41
N ARG A 530 -24.34 -7.77 -23.56
CA ARG A 530 -24.01 -9.20 -23.63
C ARG A 530 -22.54 -9.44 -23.32
N VAL A 531 -22.20 -10.66 -22.89
CA VAL A 531 -20.80 -11.01 -22.54
C VAL A 531 -19.88 -10.85 -23.75
N GLU A 532 -20.36 -11.22 -24.92
CA GLU A 532 -19.62 -11.12 -26.18
C GLU A 532 -19.36 -9.66 -26.60
N GLN A 533 -20.09 -8.70 -26.00
CA GLN A 533 -19.97 -7.28 -26.29
C GLN A 533 -19.06 -6.54 -25.29
N GLN A 534 -18.64 -7.20 -24.21
CA GLN A 534 -17.76 -6.60 -23.20
C GLN A 534 -16.45 -6.04 -23.78
N PRO A 535 -15.78 -6.69 -24.76
CA PRO A 535 -14.59 -6.11 -25.37
C PRO A 535 -14.83 -4.72 -25.96
N PHE A 536 -15.99 -4.48 -26.61
CA PHE A 536 -16.29 -3.17 -27.18
C PHE A 536 -16.26 -2.05 -26.13
N ASN A 537 -16.70 -2.34 -24.91
CA ASN A 537 -16.69 -1.32 -23.87
C ASN A 537 -15.28 -0.93 -23.45
N GLN A 538 -14.40 -1.93 -23.28
CA GLN A 538 -13.00 -1.73 -22.92
C GLN A 538 -12.26 -0.89 -23.97
N PHE A 539 -12.65 -1.02 -25.24
CA PHE A 539 -12.04 -0.32 -26.36
C PHE A 539 -12.85 0.87 -26.87
N SER A 540 -13.87 1.31 -26.11
CA SER A 540 -14.68 2.45 -26.48
C SER A 540 -13.91 3.77 -26.33
N TYR A 541 -14.14 4.71 -27.24
CA TYR A 541 -13.37 5.94 -27.33
C TYR A 541 -14.23 7.14 -27.70
N PHE A 542 -13.83 8.32 -27.25
CA PHE A 542 -14.44 9.58 -27.68
C PHE A 542 -14.04 9.93 -29.11
N LEU A 543 -15.03 10.13 -29.97
CA LEU A 543 -14.87 10.47 -31.39
C LEU A 543 -14.08 11.77 -31.60
N GLU A 544 -14.09 12.67 -30.61
CA GLU A 544 -13.36 13.92 -30.61
C GLU A 544 -11.84 13.73 -30.53
N LEU A 545 -11.41 12.63 -29.92
CA LEU A 545 -9.99 12.34 -29.67
C LEU A 545 -9.44 11.20 -30.52
N ASN A 546 -10.30 10.31 -31.01
CA ASN A 546 -9.89 9.08 -31.68
C ASN A 546 -10.63 8.85 -32.99
N ARG A 547 -10.09 7.96 -33.80
CA ARG A 547 -10.65 7.47 -35.07
C ARG A 547 -10.54 5.96 -35.08
N GLY A 548 -11.49 5.28 -35.71
CA GLY A 548 -11.50 3.82 -35.75
C GLY A 548 -11.82 3.28 -37.14
N TRP A 549 -11.16 2.18 -37.51
CA TRP A 549 -11.39 1.53 -38.80
C TRP A 549 -11.05 0.05 -38.80
N TYR A 550 -11.51 -0.64 -39.83
CA TYR A 550 -11.29 -2.07 -40.00
C TYR A 550 -10.15 -2.27 -41.00
N GLU A 551 -9.20 -3.13 -40.64
CA GLU A 551 -8.14 -3.57 -41.54
C GLU A 551 -8.31 -5.07 -41.83
N PRO A 552 -8.47 -5.48 -43.10
CA PRO A 552 -8.54 -6.89 -43.46
C PRO A 552 -7.20 -7.58 -43.23
N SER A 553 -7.25 -8.91 -43.04
CA SER A 553 -6.03 -9.69 -42.82
C SER A 553 -5.04 -9.61 -43.99
N PRO A 554 -3.77 -9.25 -43.77
CA PRO A 554 -2.77 -9.25 -44.83
C PRO A 554 -2.42 -10.65 -45.35
N THR A 555 -2.76 -11.71 -44.61
CA THR A 555 -2.45 -13.11 -44.95
C THR A 555 -3.62 -13.86 -45.60
N GLY A 556 -4.75 -13.19 -45.86
CA GLY A 556 -5.95 -13.83 -46.41
C GLY A 556 -6.76 -14.64 -45.40
N SER A 557 -6.48 -14.50 -44.09
CA SER A 557 -7.36 -14.99 -43.02
C SER A 557 -8.72 -14.28 -43.09
N PRO A 558 -9.83 -14.96 -42.74
CA PRO A 558 -11.14 -14.31 -42.60
C PRO A 558 -11.20 -13.34 -41.41
N LEU A 559 -10.20 -13.36 -40.52
CA LEU A 559 -10.13 -12.50 -39.34
C LEU A 559 -9.25 -11.27 -39.59
N GLY A 560 -9.84 -10.09 -39.53
CA GLY A 560 -9.15 -8.80 -39.62
C GLY A 560 -8.80 -8.20 -38.25
N SER A 561 -8.46 -6.91 -38.25
CA SER A 561 -8.20 -6.14 -37.03
C SER A 561 -8.99 -4.84 -37.03
N TYR A 562 -9.39 -4.35 -35.85
CA TYR A 562 -9.97 -3.02 -35.71
C TYR A 562 -8.93 -2.06 -35.12
N VAL A 563 -8.57 -1.02 -35.88
CA VAL A 563 -7.61 -0.02 -35.46
C VAL A 563 -8.34 1.10 -34.75
N ILE A 564 -7.82 1.53 -33.60
CA ILE A 564 -8.24 2.74 -32.90
C ILE A 564 -7.02 3.65 -32.83
N ALA A 565 -7.10 4.80 -33.47
CA ALA A 565 -5.98 5.73 -33.58
C ALA A 565 -6.28 7.09 -32.93
N GLU A 566 -5.33 7.60 -32.17
CA GLU A 566 -5.37 8.94 -31.62
C GLU A 566 -5.36 10.00 -32.75
N LYS A 567 -6.17 11.04 -32.61
CA LYS A 567 -6.11 12.24 -33.44
C LYS A 567 -4.94 13.11 -32.98
N SER A 568 -4.13 13.57 -33.94
CA SER A 568 -2.95 14.38 -33.66
C SER A 568 -3.29 15.79 -33.18
N ARG A 569 -2.57 16.29 -32.20
CA ARG A 569 -2.62 17.72 -31.82
C ARG A 569 -1.56 18.57 -32.53
N ALA A 570 -0.61 17.95 -33.23
CA ALA A 570 0.47 18.63 -33.94
C ALA A 570 0.01 19.22 -35.29
N VAL A 571 0.62 20.34 -35.69
CA VAL A 571 0.40 21.01 -36.98
C VAL A 571 1.73 20.96 -37.74
N GLY A 572 1.77 20.44 -38.97
CA GLY A 572 2.96 20.55 -39.84
C GLY A 572 3.35 19.32 -40.66
N GLU A 573 2.96 18.10 -40.24
CA GLU A 573 3.48 16.85 -40.86
C GLU A 573 2.70 16.36 -42.09
N GLY A 574 2.06 17.24 -42.86
CA GLY A 574 1.24 16.82 -44.02
C GLY A 574 -0.03 16.04 -43.66
N LEU A 575 -0.36 15.92 -42.36
CA LEU A 575 -1.56 15.25 -41.86
C LEU A 575 -2.82 16.07 -42.20
N PRO A 576 -3.87 15.46 -42.81
CA PRO A 576 -5.14 16.12 -43.11
C PRO A 576 -5.79 16.74 -41.88
N SER A 577 -6.56 17.81 -42.02
CA SER A 577 -7.25 18.47 -40.90
C SER A 577 -8.21 17.55 -40.14
N ALA A 578 -8.80 16.55 -40.80
CA ALA A 578 -9.69 15.55 -40.19
C ALA A 578 -8.98 14.61 -39.21
N THR A 579 -7.65 14.59 -39.24
CA THR A 579 -6.82 13.75 -38.37
C THR A 579 -6.43 14.44 -37.06
N ARG A 580 -6.90 15.68 -36.86
CA ARG A 580 -6.47 16.55 -35.76
C ARG A 580 -7.55 16.80 -34.72
N VAL A 581 -7.12 17.10 -33.50
CA VAL A 581 -8.01 17.64 -32.46
C VAL A 581 -8.26 19.13 -32.76
N PRO A 582 -9.51 19.56 -32.99
CA PRO A 582 -9.84 20.94 -33.35
C PRO A 582 -9.75 21.87 -32.12
N LEU A 583 -8.68 22.67 -32.04
CA LEU A 583 -8.46 23.62 -30.94
C LEU A 583 -8.94 25.03 -31.31
N LYS A 584 -9.72 25.67 -30.43
CA LYS A 584 -10.04 27.11 -30.51
C LYS A 584 -9.67 27.81 -29.20
N TYR A 585 -9.24 29.07 -29.31
CA TYR A 585 -8.82 29.85 -28.14
C TYR A 585 -9.15 31.36 -28.26
N GLN A 586 -9.19 32.07 -27.12
CA GLN A 586 -9.90 33.34 -26.97
C GLN A 586 -9.17 34.48 -27.70
N PRO A 587 -9.86 35.55 -28.14
CA PRO A 587 -9.25 36.71 -28.80
C PRO A 587 -8.08 37.35 -28.04
N ASN A 588 -8.07 37.26 -26.71
CA ASN A 588 -7.09 37.84 -25.81
C ASN A 588 -5.98 36.87 -25.37
N ASP A 589 -6.02 35.59 -25.75
CA ASP A 589 -4.99 34.61 -25.37
C ASP A 589 -3.63 34.88 -26.09
N GLY A 590 -3.48 36.01 -26.81
CA GLY A 590 -2.33 36.29 -27.66
C GLY A 590 -2.48 35.74 -29.09
N THR A 591 -1.72 36.27 -30.05
CA THR A 591 -1.79 35.81 -31.45
C THR A 591 -0.81 34.68 -31.76
N HIS A 592 0.24 34.53 -30.94
CA HIS A 592 1.33 33.59 -31.22
C HIS A 592 0.81 32.15 -31.32
N TRP A 593 -0.03 31.70 -30.39
CA TRP A 593 -0.51 30.31 -30.43
C TRP A 593 -1.50 29.97 -31.55
N ARG A 594 -2.08 30.97 -32.21
CA ARG A 594 -2.95 30.76 -33.39
C ARG A 594 -2.16 30.43 -34.64
N GLU A 595 -0.90 30.84 -34.66
CA GLU A 595 -0.03 30.84 -35.83
C GLU A 595 1.23 29.98 -35.61
N CYS A 596 1.53 29.59 -34.36
CA CYS A 596 2.67 28.76 -34.01
C CYS A 596 2.53 27.34 -34.59
N GLU A 597 3.65 26.75 -35.02
CA GLU A 597 3.70 25.35 -35.41
C GLU A 597 3.73 24.47 -34.15
N LEU A 598 2.66 23.72 -33.90
CA LEU A 598 2.62 22.75 -32.80
C LEU A 598 3.52 21.55 -33.16
N ARG A 599 4.74 21.53 -32.61
CA ARG A 599 5.69 20.43 -32.78
C ARG A 599 5.67 19.48 -31.59
N ARG A 600 5.93 18.21 -31.86
CA ARG A 600 6.16 17.19 -30.83
C ARG A 600 7.56 17.38 -30.26
N ASP A 601 7.70 17.25 -28.95
CA ASP A 601 9.00 17.21 -28.27
C ASP A 601 9.80 15.99 -28.72
N SER A 602 11.11 16.17 -28.82
CA SER A 602 12.07 15.16 -29.28
C SER A 602 12.37 14.06 -28.26
N GLU A 603 12.18 14.31 -26.97
CA GLU A 603 12.44 13.35 -25.87
C GLU A 603 11.19 12.50 -25.52
N TRP A 604 10.10 12.66 -26.26
CA TRP A 604 8.86 11.91 -26.04
C TRP A 604 9.04 10.38 -25.95
N GLN A 605 9.90 9.81 -26.80
CA GLN A 605 10.14 8.36 -26.88
C GLN A 605 11.19 7.86 -25.87
N SER A 606 11.97 8.75 -25.26
CA SER A 606 13.06 8.38 -24.34
C SER A 606 12.59 8.19 -22.89
N GLN A 607 11.38 8.66 -22.55
CA GLN A 607 10.76 8.52 -21.24
C GLN A 607 10.19 7.10 -21.01
N ILE A 608 10.23 6.59 -19.77
CA ILE A 608 9.72 5.26 -19.40
C ILE A 608 8.69 5.38 -18.26
N PRO A 609 7.42 5.00 -18.47
CA PRO A 609 6.85 4.60 -19.76
C PRO A 609 6.85 5.76 -20.76
N PRO A 610 6.87 5.48 -22.08
CA PRO A 610 6.73 6.52 -23.09
C PRO A 610 5.54 7.40 -22.73
N VAL A 611 5.71 8.72 -22.80
CA VAL A 611 4.56 9.60 -22.62
C VAL A 611 3.65 9.39 -23.82
N GLY A 612 2.33 9.41 -23.61
CA GLY A 612 1.30 9.12 -24.62
C GLY A 612 -0.03 9.51 -24.05
N MET A 613 -0.78 10.29 -24.82
CA MET A 613 -1.87 11.05 -24.22
C MET A 613 -3.02 10.11 -23.86
N ASP A 614 -3.26 9.02 -24.61
CA ASP A 614 -4.31 8.04 -24.29
C ASP A 614 -3.83 6.55 -24.32
N PHE A 615 -2.88 6.13 -25.17
CA PHE A 615 -2.48 4.70 -25.31
C PHE A 615 -1.12 4.25 -24.76
N ALA A 616 -0.29 5.12 -24.18
CA ALA A 616 1.05 4.72 -23.72
C ALA A 616 1.11 4.07 -22.31
N ARG A 617 -0.01 3.99 -21.58
CA ARG A 617 -0.04 3.45 -20.19
C ARG A 617 -0.45 1.98 -20.02
N PHE A 618 -0.62 1.18 -21.08
CA PHE A 618 -1.03 -0.23 -20.94
C PHE A 618 0.08 -1.18 -20.41
N GLN A 619 0.88 -0.79 -19.42
CA GLN A 619 1.80 -1.68 -18.71
C GLN A 619 1.20 -2.22 -17.39
N THR A 620 0.01 -1.78 -16.99
CA THR A 620 -0.74 -2.31 -15.83
C THR A 620 -2.12 -2.81 -16.26
N GLU A 621 -2.63 -3.86 -15.60
CA GLU A 621 -3.94 -4.52 -15.87
C GLU A 621 -5.18 -3.64 -15.59
N THR A 622 -5.00 -2.32 -15.47
CA THR A 622 -6.07 -1.35 -15.26
C THR A 622 -5.95 -0.24 -16.30
N PHE A 623 -6.95 -0.13 -17.17
CA PHE A 623 -7.22 1.11 -17.89
C PHE A 623 -7.59 2.16 -16.81
N SER A 624 -6.84 3.26 -16.74
CA SER A 624 -6.96 4.29 -15.69
C SER A 624 -7.44 5.62 -16.29
N GLY A 625 -8.17 5.56 -17.40
CA GLY A 625 -8.49 6.72 -18.23
C GLY A 625 -7.28 7.47 -18.79
N MET A 626 -7.58 8.57 -19.46
CA MET A 626 -6.63 9.43 -20.15
C MET A 626 -5.78 10.22 -19.14
N ASN A 627 -4.45 10.09 -19.24
CA ASN A 627 -3.50 10.58 -18.22
C ASN A 627 -3.20 12.08 -18.41
N PHE A 628 -2.39 12.67 -17.52
CA PHE A 628 -2.09 14.11 -17.39
C PHE A 628 -1.81 14.87 -18.72
N HIS A 629 -1.42 14.15 -19.77
CA HIS A 629 -1.13 14.70 -21.09
C HIS A 629 -2.35 14.75 -22.03
N SER A 630 -3.40 13.95 -21.82
CA SER A 630 -4.72 14.26 -22.41
C SER A 630 -5.28 15.48 -21.70
N SER A 631 -4.76 16.64 -22.08
CA SER A 631 -5.19 17.95 -21.60
C SER A 631 -6.70 18.07 -21.77
N PHE A 632 -7.25 17.41 -22.79
CA PHE A 632 -8.66 17.30 -23.15
C PHE A 632 -9.38 16.22 -22.36
N LYS A 633 -10.43 16.64 -21.66
CA LYS A 633 -11.34 15.75 -20.95
C LYS A 633 -12.77 16.08 -21.31
N CYS A 634 -13.60 15.05 -21.40
CA CYS A 634 -15.04 15.27 -21.30
C CYS A 634 -15.34 15.65 -19.84
N LEU A 635 -15.95 16.82 -19.66
CA LEU A 635 -16.26 17.41 -18.37
C LEU A 635 -17.78 17.51 -18.23
N LEU A 636 -18.32 16.82 -17.23
CA LEU A 636 -19.64 17.05 -16.70
C LEU A 636 -19.54 18.10 -15.59
N VAL A 637 -20.26 19.21 -15.77
CA VAL A 637 -20.34 20.26 -14.74
C VAL A 637 -21.46 19.94 -13.75
N ASP A 638 -21.12 19.73 -12.47
CA ASP A 638 -22.08 19.42 -11.40
C ASP A 638 -21.85 20.30 -10.16
N GLU A 639 -22.90 20.67 -9.42
CA GLU A 639 -22.73 21.44 -8.17
C GLU A 639 -22.12 20.60 -7.03
N ALA A 640 -22.28 19.28 -7.06
CA ALA A 640 -21.83 18.34 -6.04
C ALA A 640 -21.18 17.08 -6.67
N PRO A 641 -20.00 17.23 -7.30
CA PRO A 641 -19.37 16.14 -8.05
C PRO A 641 -19.09 14.93 -7.15
N GLU A 642 -19.41 13.74 -7.64
CA GLU A 642 -19.09 12.49 -6.96
C GLU A 642 -17.60 12.18 -7.09
N GLY A 643 -16.91 11.93 -5.98
CA GLY A 643 -15.46 11.70 -5.96
C GLY A 643 -14.98 10.45 -6.73
N VAL A 644 -15.90 9.62 -7.23
CA VAL A 644 -15.62 8.40 -8.01
C VAL A 644 -15.85 8.58 -9.52
N VAL A 645 -16.44 9.70 -9.95
CA VAL A 645 -16.70 9.98 -11.37
C VAL A 645 -15.66 11.01 -11.87
N PRO A 646 -14.64 10.58 -12.63
CA PRO A 646 -13.50 11.43 -12.96
C PRO A 646 -13.83 12.56 -13.95
N THR A 647 -15.01 12.53 -14.57
CA THR A 647 -15.51 13.54 -15.51
C THR A 647 -16.31 14.65 -14.82
N GLU A 648 -16.70 14.50 -13.56
CA GLU A 648 -17.53 15.48 -12.83
C GLU A 648 -16.72 16.58 -12.13
N LEU A 649 -17.05 17.86 -12.38
CA LEU A 649 -16.41 19.02 -11.75
C LEU A 649 -17.40 20.14 -11.43
N SER A 650 -17.16 20.89 -10.35
CA SER A 650 -17.96 22.09 -10.07
C SER A 650 -17.62 23.28 -10.95
N PRO A 651 -18.57 24.21 -11.21
CA PRO A 651 -18.26 25.46 -11.91
C PRO A 651 -17.10 26.23 -11.27
N ALA A 652 -17.04 26.22 -9.94
CA ALA A 652 -15.94 26.84 -9.19
C ALA A 652 -14.61 26.11 -9.41
N THR A 653 -14.63 24.78 -9.47
CA THR A 653 -13.45 23.96 -9.75
C THR A 653 -12.95 24.17 -11.17
N ILE A 654 -13.85 24.23 -12.15
CA ILE A 654 -13.53 24.52 -13.55
C ILE A 654 -12.88 25.90 -13.68
N ALA A 655 -13.44 26.92 -13.01
CA ALA A 655 -12.88 28.26 -12.95
C ALA A 655 -11.51 28.30 -12.26
N ALA A 656 -11.35 27.63 -11.12
CA ALA A 656 -10.10 27.59 -10.36
C ALA A 656 -8.97 26.88 -11.10
N LEU A 657 -9.29 25.84 -11.88
CA LEU A 657 -8.32 25.07 -12.65
C LEU A 657 -8.02 25.66 -14.03
N GLY A 658 -8.71 26.74 -14.42
CA GLY A 658 -8.40 27.50 -15.64
C GLY A 658 -8.60 26.73 -16.95
N TYR A 659 -9.54 25.78 -17.00
CA TYR A 659 -9.80 24.99 -18.20
C TYR A 659 -10.12 25.87 -19.42
N ARG A 660 -9.61 25.48 -20.59
CA ARG A 660 -10.03 25.97 -21.90
C ARG A 660 -11.16 25.10 -22.41
N LEU A 661 -12.38 25.61 -22.24
CA LEU A 661 -13.59 24.87 -22.53
C LEU A 661 -14.01 25.03 -23.98
N ASN A 662 -14.30 23.91 -24.60
CA ASN A 662 -14.78 23.78 -25.94
C ASN A 662 -16.09 23.00 -25.95
N ARG A 663 -16.95 23.34 -26.89
CA ARG A 663 -18.11 22.57 -27.29
C ARG A 663 -17.87 22.11 -28.71
N CYS A 664 -17.72 20.81 -28.93
CA CYS A 664 -17.50 20.24 -30.25
C CYS A 664 -18.74 20.35 -31.11
N GLU A 665 -18.64 20.42 -32.44
CA GLU A 665 -19.78 20.44 -33.36
C GLU A 665 -19.44 19.69 -34.65
N GLY A 666 -20.25 18.74 -35.13
CA GLY A 666 -20.09 18.14 -36.46
C GLY A 666 -20.23 19.14 -37.60
N THR A 667 -19.38 19.02 -38.63
CA THR A 667 -19.50 19.77 -39.89
C THR A 667 -19.01 18.93 -41.08
N GLY A 668 -19.70 18.94 -42.22
CA GLY A 668 -19.24 18.43 -43.50
C GLY A 668 -20.03 17.25 -44.09
N GLN A 669 -19.91 17.06 -45.41
CA GLN A 669 -20.42 15.88 -46.13
C GLN A 669 -19.43 14.71 -46.03
N VAL A 670 -19.96 13.51 -45.85
CA VAL A 670 -19.22 12.24 -45.89
C VAL A 670 -18.89 11.92 -47.35
N ASP A 671 -17.60 11.75 -47.68
CA ASP A 671 -17.19 11.24 -48.99
C ASP A 671 -17.55 9.74 -49.07
N ALA A 672 -18.37 9.37 -50.05
CA ALA A 672 -19.00 8.05 -50.18
C ALA A 672 -18.08 6.95 -50.77
N ALA A 673 -16.88 6.77 -50.22
CA ALA A 673 -16.01 5.65 -50.55
C ALA A 673 -16.27 4.46 -49.61
N GLU A 674 -16.25 3.24 -50.17
CA GLU A 674 -16.67 1.93 -49.61
C GLU A 674 -15.75 1.38 -48.49
N ASP A 675 -15.23 2.22 -47.61
CA ASP A 675 -14.41 1.84 -46.47
C ASP A 675 -14.96 2.44 -45.15
N ASN A 676 -14.53 1.87 -44.01
CA ASN A 676 -14.89 2.28 -42.64
C ASN A 676 -14.66 3.81 -42.46
N PRO A 677 -15.37 4.50 -41.56
CA PRO A 677 -15.36 5.95 -41.47
C PRO A 677 -14.14 6.45 -40.71
N ASP A 678 -13.03 6.57 -41.44
CA ASP A 678 -11.73 6.99 -40.90
C ASP A 678 -11.68 8.49 -40.52
N GLU A 679 -12.74 9.28 -40.76
CA GLU A 679 -12.72 10.75 -40.64
C GLU A 679 -14.03 11.36 -40.09
N ALA A 680 -14.36 11.12 -38.82
CA ALA A 680 -15.35 11.96 -38.16
C ALA A 680 -14.86 13.42 -38.05
N ARG A 681 -15.45 14.31 -38.86
CA ARG A 681 -15.15 15.74 -38.89
C ARG A 681 -15.98 16.49 -37.85
N LEU A 682 -15.34 16.74 -36.72
CA LEU A 682 -15.85 17.57 -35.64
C LEU A 682 -15.06 18.88 -35.59
N GLN A 683 -15.73 20.00 -35.36
CA GLN A 683 -15.20 21.34 -35.19
C GLN A 683 -15.62 21.87 -33.82
N CYS A 684 -14.68 22.10 -32.90
CA CYS A 684 -15.02 22.59 -31.56
C CYS A 684 -14.96 24.11 -31.44
N GLY A 685 -15.86 24.69 -30.65
CA GLY A 685 -16.08 26.10 -30.37
C GLY A 685 -15.74 26.44 -28.93
N LEU A 686 -15.03 27.53 -28.65
CA LEU A 686 -14.81 27.95 -27.27
C LEU A 686 -16.10 28.31 -26.55
N VAL A 687 -16.15 27.96 -25.27
CA VAL A 687 -17.19 28.36 -24.33
C VAL A 687 -16.60 29.35 -23.32
N PRO A 688 -17.17 30.56 -23.17
CA PRO A 688 -16.75 31.50 -22.13
C PRO A 688 -16.90 30.90 -20.74
N MET A 689 -15.90 31.05 -19.88
CA MET A 689 -15.88 30.43 -18.54
C MET A 689 -17.05 30.89 -17.67
N GLU A 690 -17.44 32.16 -17.81
CA GLU A 690 -18.57 32.77 -17.12
C GLU A 690 -19.95 32.24 -17.57
N SER A 691 -20.00 31.53 -18.70
CA SER A 691 -21.24 30.95 -19.23
C SER A 691 -21.47 29.50 -18.79
N VAL A 692 -20.50 28.91 -18.08
CA VAL A 692 -20.54 27.53 -17.60
C VAL A 692 -21.51 27.39 -16.44
N GLN A 693 -22.44 26.45 -16.55
CA GLN A 693 -23.48 26.17 -15.55
C GLN A 693 -23.50 24.67 -15.20
N SER A 694 -24.08 24.35 -14.05
CA SER A 694 -24.37 22.95 -13.72
C SER A 694 -25.28 22.32 -14.77
N GLY A 695 -24.95 21.08 -15.16
CA GLY A 695 -25.59 20.35 -16.26
C GLY A 695 -24.92 20.52 -17.62
N ASP A 696 -23.92 21.41 -17.76
CA ASP A 696 -23.14 21.51 -18.99
C ASP A 696 -22.25 20.26 -19.16
N VAL A 697 -22.16 19.79 -20.41
CA VAL A 697 -21.18 18.80 -20.86
C VAL A 697 -20.23 19.48 -21.84
N LEU A 698 -18.94 19.50 -21.51
CA LEU A 698 -17.94 20.30 -22.21
C LEU A 698 -16.67 19.49 -22.44
N TRP A 699 -15.98 19.78 -23.54
CA TRP A 699 -14.60 19.37 -23.73
C TRP A 699 -13.68 20.40 -23.09
N GLY A 700 -12.96 20.04 -22.03
CA GLY A 700 -12.03 20.95 -21.37
C GLY A 700 -10.58 20.57 -21.57
N ALA A 701 -9.76 21.51 -22.04
CA ALA A 701 -8.31 21.43 -21.98
C ALA A 701 -7.77 22.06 -20.70
N ARG A 702 -6.90 21.42 -19.93
CA ARG A 702 -6.10 22.17 -18.93
C ARG A 702 -5.09 23.06 -19.64
N LEU A 703 -4.88 24.26 -19.09
CA LEU A 703 -3.78 25.12 -19.52
C LEU A 703 -2.43 24.47 -19.19
N TYR A 704 -1.48 24.67 -20.11
CA TYR A 704 -0.07 24.37 -19.87
C TYR A 704 0.42 25.14 -18.63
N GLN A 705 1.17 24.46 -17.76
CA GLN A 705 1.89 25.08 -16.65
C GLN A 705 3.36 25.15 -17.03
N ASP A 706 3.91 26.36 -17.01
CA ASP A 706 5.30 26.59 -17.36
C ASP A 706 6.25 26.11 -16.25
N HIS A 707 7.26 25.33 -16.63
CA HIS A 707 8.35 24.92 -15.77
C HIS A 707 9.53 25.85 -16.08
N GLY A 708 9.82 26.78 -15.17
CA GLY A 708 10.88 27.78 -15.35
C GLY A 708 12.28 27.18 -15.56
N PRO A 709 13.31 28.02 -15.79
CA PRO A 709 14.64 27.61 -16.28
C PRO A 709 15.47 26.70 -15.35
N TRP A 710 14.97 26.35 -14.17
CA TRP A 710 15.66 25.53 -13.16
C TRP A 710 15.03 24.16 -12.94
N VAL A 711 13.94 23.84 -13.63
CA VAL A 711 13.46 22.47 -13.75
C VAL A 711 14.25 21.83 -14.90
N SER A 712 14.61 20.56 -14.78
CA SER A 712 15.49 19.85 -15.72
C SER A 712 15.10 20.07 -17.18
N GLU A 713 16.01 19.74 -18.10
CA GLU A 713 15.76 19.68 -19.56
C GLU A 713 14.48 18.90 -19.94
N ASP A 714 13.85 18.22 -18.97
CA ASP A 714 12.55 17.59 -19.03
C ASP A 714 11.40 18.60 -18.91
N PHE A 715 10.92 19.08 -20.08
CA PHE A 715 9.52 18.96 -20.52
C PHE A 715 9.03 20.17 -21.34
N ARG A 716 8.66 19.99 -22.63
CA ARG A 716 8.06 21.08 -23.44
C ARG A 716 6.93 20.61 -24.35
N TYR A 717 5.66 20.87 -23.97
CA TYR A 717 4.53 20.72 -24.90
C TYR A 717 3.48 21.84 -24.72
N GLY A 718 3.25 22.56 -25.82
CA GLY A 718 2.47 23.78 -26.00
C GLY A 718 2.87 24.37 -27.36
N CYS A 719 2.68 25.67 -27.61
CA CYS A 719 3.46 26.30 -28.69
C CYS A 719 4.94 26.08 -28.46
N TYR A 720 5.69 25.93 -29.55
CA TYR A 720 7.14 25.89 -29.47
C TYR A 720 7.61 27.13 -28.70
N ASN A 721 8.36 26.93 -27.62
CA ASN A 721 8.90 28.03 -26.84
C ASN A 721 9.97 28.72 -27.72
N GLU A 722 9.58 29.79 -28.43
CA GLU A 722 10.43 30.57 -29.32
C GLU A 722 11.70 31.03 -28.62
N CYS A 723 11.66 31.17 -27.29
CA CYS A 723 12.84 31.50 -26.52
C CYS A 723 13.98 30.51 -26.75
N ILE A 724 13.72 29.22 -26.95
CA ILE A 724 14.78 28.23 -27.24
C ILE A 724 15.42 28.44 -28.61
N GLU A 725 14.62 28.68 -29.65
CA GLU A 725 15.15 28.90 -31.00
C GLU A 725 15.81 30.27 -31.12
N ALA A 726 15.35 31.24 -30.31
CA ALA A 726 15.91 32.58 -30.24
C ALA A 726 17.14 32.66 -29.33
N LEU A 727 17.38 31.69 -28.45
CA LEU A 727 18.58 31.62 -27.61
C LEU A 727 19.87 31.72 -28.45
N PRO A 728 20.06 30.96 -29.55
CA PRO A 728 21.17 31.15 -30.49
C PRO A 728 21.27 32.53 -31.15
N LEU A 729 20.19 33.30 -31.17
CA LEU A 729 20.17 34.67 -31.68
C LEU A 729 20.49 35.70 -30.59
N CYS A 730 20.53 35.26 -29.32
CA CYS A 730 20.89 36.12 -28.21
C CYS A 730 22.38 36.45 -28.25
N PRO A 731 22.75 37.70 -27.94
CA PRO A 731 24.14 38.09 -27.76
C PRO A 731 24.85 37.17 -26.76
N GLY A 732 26.02 36.67 -27.16
CA GLY A 732 26.90 35.80 -26.37
C GLY A 732 26.42 34.38 -26.04
N TYR A 733 25.28 33.92 -26.58
CA TYR A 733 24.83 32.55 -26.38
C TYR A 733 25.84 31.50 -26.88
N ASP A 734 26.41 31.71 -28.07
CA ASP A 734 27.42 30.80 -28.65
C ASP A 734 28.78 30.87 -27.93
N LEU A 735 29.01 31.91 -27.12
CA LEU A 735 30.24 32.12 -26.36
C LEU A 735 30.12 31.45 -24.99
N ASN A 736 29.04 31.75 -24.26
CA ASN A 736 28.75 31.15 -22.97
C ASN A 736 27.24 31.10 -22.68
N PRO A 737 26.59 29.94 -22.86
CA PRO A 737 25.16 29.78 -22.61
C PRO A 737 24.71 30.11 -21.17
N ALA A 738 25.63 30.12 -20.20
CA ALA A 738 25.33 30.47 -18.81
C ALA A 738 25.21 31.99 -18.57
N ALA A 739 25.56 32.82 -19.55
CA ALA A 739 25.54 34.29 -19.48
C ALA A 739 24.23 34.92 -19.99
N VAL A 740 23.32 34.08 -20.52
CA VAL A 740 22.19 34.52 -21.33
C VAL A 740 20.92 33.86 -20.82
N ASP A 741 19.98 34.70 -20.37
CA ASP A 741 18.60 34.30 -20.19
C ASP A 741 17.77 34.78 -21.37
N CYS A 742 16.91 33.89 -21.84
CA CYS A 742 15.90 34.26 -22.80
C CYS A 742 14.62 34.67 -22.06
N LEU A 743 14.15 35.89 -22.29
CA LEU A 743 12.90 36.40 -21.73
C LEU A 743 11.76 36.15 -22.71
N TYR A 744 10.65 35.65 -22.19
CA TYR A 744 9.45 35.34 -22.97
C TYR A 744 8.25 36.13 -22.46
N GLU A 745 7.28 36.32 -23.34
CA GLU A 745 5.98 36.86 -22.96
C GLU A 745 5.15 35.73 -22.29
N ALA A 746 4.97 35.80 -20.97
CA ALA A 746 4.20 34.80 -20.20
C ALA A 746 2.76 34.62 -20.70
N ASP A 747 2.11 35.71 -21.14
CA ASP A 747 0.76 35.71 -21.71
C ASP A 747 0.70 35.21 -23.17
N ASN A 748 1.86 34.93 -23.79
CA ASN A 748 2.01 34.45 -25.17
C ASN A 748 2.79 33.12 -25.23
N PHE A 749 2.79 32.34 -24.14
CA PHE A 749 3.25 30.95 -24.07
C PHE A 749 4.65 30.70 -24.65
N GLY A 750 5.65 31.47 -24.21
CA GLY A 750 7.04 31.25 -24.61
C GLY A 750 7.45 31.98 -25.89
N LYS A 751 6.59 32.86 -26.44
CA LYS A 751 6.97 33.80 -27.49
C LYS A 751 8.18 34.61 -27.03
N PHE A 752 9.19 34.69 -27.88
CA PHE A 752 10.42 35.41 -27.60
C PHE A 752 10.09 36.90 -27.42
N ALA A 753 10.40 37.44 -26.25
CA ALA A 753 10.25 38.86 -25.97
C ALA A 753 11.58 39.57 -26.28
N GLU A 754 12.64 39.17 -25.58
CA GLU A 754 13.98 39.73 -25.68
C GLU A 754 14.99 38.79 -25.00
N CYS A 755 16.28 39.05 -25.22
CA CYS A 755 17.35 38.37 -24.49
C CYS A 755 17.83 39.27 -23.36
N GLN A 756 18.03 38.68 -22.19
CA GLN A 756 18.80 39.29 -21.12
C GLN A 756 20.15 38.60 -21.08
N ALA A 757 21.17 39.25 -21.61
CA ALA A 757 22.55 38.80 -21.52
C ALA A 757 23.31 39.66 -20.52
N TRP A 758 24.13 39.04 -19.70
CA TRP A 758 25.08 39.71 -18.81
C TRP A 758 26.50 39.31 -19.17
N GLU A 759 27.47 40.17 -18.89
CA GLU A 759 28.88 39.77 -19.03
C GLU A 759 29.22 38.76 -17.94
N LEU A 760 29.96 37.72 -18.32
CA LEU A 760 30.71 36.88 -17.40
C LEU A 760 32.19 37.27 -17.50
N CYS A 761 32.99 36.76 -16.57
CA CYS A 761 34.42 36.98 -16.57
C CYS A 761 35.15 35.81 -17.24
N ASP A 762 35.04 35.71 -18.56
CA ASP A 762 35.59 34.60 -19.34
C ASP A 762 36.44 35.05 -20.53
N GLY A 763 36.62 36.36 -20.71
CA GLY A 763 37.45 36.92 -21.77
C GLY A 763 36.79 36.96 -23.13
N GLU A 764 35.50 36.65 -23.19
CA GLU A 764 34.64 36.79 -24.35
C GLU A 764 33.63 37.94 -24.11
N ASP A 765 32.95 38.40 -25.17
CA ASP A 765 31.91 39.45 -25.09
C ASP A 765 30.53 38.78 -24.99
N ASN A 766 30.07 38.47 -23.78
CA ASN A 766 28.88 37.63 -23.59
C ASN A 766 27.55 38.39 -23.75
N ASN A 767 27.53 39.72 -23.71
CA ASN A 767 26.30 40.50 -23.96
C ASN A 767 26.31 41.24 -25.30
N GLY A 768 27.39 41.11 -26.08
CA GLY A 768 27.51 41.53 -27.48
C GLY A 768 27.61 43.04 -27.69
N ILE A 769 28.07 43.81 -26.70
CA ILE A 769 28.22 45.27 -26.81
C ILE A 769 29.60 45.71 -27.30
N ASN A 770 30.40 44.81 -27.90
CA ASN A 770 31.80 44.99 -28.33
C ASN A 770 32.73 45.39 -27.19
N GLY A 771 32.43 44.85 -26.03
CA GLY A 771 33.24 44.97 -24.84
C GLY A 771 33.66 43.58 -24.34
N ILE A 772 34.87 43.45 -23.81
CA ILE A 772 35.35 42.22 -23.19
C ILE A 772 35.47 42.49 -21.69
N ASP A 773 34.64 41.81 -20.91
CA ASP A 773 34.55 41.86 -19.44
C ASP A 773 34.44 43.26 -18.79
N GLU A 774 33.60 44.15 -19.32
CA GLU A 774 33.43 45.51 -18.78
C GLU A 774 32.71 45.56 -17.44
N GLU A 775 32.99 46.62 -16.68
CA GLU A 775 32.30 46.89 -15.40
C GLU A 775 32.48 45.79 -14.34
N ASN A 776 33.51 44.95 -14.48
CA ASN A 776 33.91 43.93 -13.51
C ASN A 776 32.85 42.81 -13.32
N PRO A 777 32.51 42.06 -14.39
CA PRO A 777 31.49 41.02 -14.35
C PRO A 777 31.87 39.91 -13.38
N GLU A 778 30.87 39.34 -12.69
CA GLU A 778 31.02 38.36 -11.58
C GLU A 778 31.90 38.84 -10.41
N GLY A 779 32.40 40.07 -10.52
CA GLY A 779 33.24 40.74 -9.55
C GLY A 779 32.43 41.31 -8.39
N GLY A 780 33.10 41.63 -7.29
CA GLY A 780 32.42 42.16 -6.10
C GLY A 780 31.94 41.08 -5.13
N GLN A 781 32.05 39.81 -5.49
CA GLN A 781 31.77 38.71 -4.57
C GLN A 781 32.98 38.47 -3.66
N PRO A 782 32.76 38.17 -2.37
CA PRO A 782 33.85 37.74 -1.51
C PRO A 782 34.39 36.42 -2.05
N CYS A 783 35.70 36.35 -2.23
CA CYS A 783 36.41 35.16 -2.66
C CYS A 783 37.62 34.92 -1.76
N ASP A 784 38.11 33.70 -1.81
CA ASP A 784 39.37 33.34 -1.18
C ASP A 784 40.49 33.49 -2.22
N THR A 785 41.45 34.39 -1.97
CA THR A 785 42.60 34.59 -2.86
C THR A 785 43.58 33.42 -2.81
N GLY A 786 43.33 32.44 -1.93
CA GLY A 786 44.24 31.35 -1.60
C GLY A 786 45.45 31.83 -0.80
N ARG A 787 45.47 33.11 -0.40
CA ARG A 787 46.51 33.66 0.47
C ARG A 787 46.05 33.58 1.93
N PRO A 788 46.98 33.45 2.87
CA PRO A 788 46.64 33.32 4.28
C PRO A 788 46.30 34.67 4.96
N GLY A 789 45.64 34.55 6.11
CA GLY A 789 44.83 35.53 6.87
C GLY A 789 44.28 36.75 6.14
N VAL A 790 44.67 37.99 6.47
CA VAL A 790 43.88 39.17 6.01
C VAL A 790 43.88 39.36 4.50
N CYS A 791 44.88 38.80 3.83
CA CYS A 791 44.94 38.78 2.38
C CYS A 791 44.09 37.67 1.75
N GLY A 792 43.61 36.71 2.54
CA GLY A 792 42.79 35.59 2.07
C GLY A 792 41.41 36.04 1.64
N ALA A 793 40.78 36.93 2.40
CA ALA A 793 39.61 37.63 1.90
C ALA A 793 40.03 38.54 0.74
N GLY A 794 39.51 38.22 -0.44
CA GLY A 794 39.57 39.07 -1.61
C GLY A 794 38.18 39.35 -2.12
N THR A 795 38.11 40.32 -3.00
CA THR A 795 36.93 40.57 -3.80
C THR A 795 37.23 40.10 -5.21
N THR A 796 36.32 39.32 -5.80
CA THR A 796 36.47 38.87 -7.18
C THR A 796 36.58 40.11 -8.07
N ARG A 797 37.56 40.09 -8.96
CA ARG A 797 37.72 41.07 -10.02
C ARG A 797 37.99 40.36 -11.33
N CYS A 798 37.26 40.75 -12.35
CA CYS A 798 37.55 40.32 -13.68
C CYS A 798 38.77 41.07 -14.22
N ILE A 799 39.87 40.34 -14.42
CA ILE A 799 41.13 40.91 -14.90
C ILE A 799 41.63 40.07 -16.06
N GLY A 800 41.39 40.56 -17.28
CA GLY A 800 41.91 39.95 -18.51
C GLY A 800 41.25 38.62 -18.86
N GLY A 801 39.93 38.50 -18.69
CA GLY A 801 39.17 37.29 -19.00
C GLY A 801 39.20 36.19 -17.95
N GLU A 802 39.70 36.49 -16.75
CA GLU A 802 39.73 35.53 -15.66
C GLU A 802 39.24 36.20 -14.39
N LEU A 803 38.32 35.52 -13.69
CA LEU A 803 37.79 36.00 -12.42
C LEU A 803 38.87 35.81 -11.35
N VAL A 804 39.70 36.83 -11.21
CA VAL A 804 40.81 36.83 -10.27
C VAL A 804 40.30 37.29 -8.92
N CYS A 805 40.59 36.52 -7.89
CA CYS A 805 40.37 37.00 -6.54
C CYS A 805 41.48 38.00 -6.15
N ASP A 806 41.16 39.30 -6.13
CA ASP A 806 42.10 40.36 -5.76
C ASP A 806 42.04 40.56 -4.23
N PRO A 807 43.16 40.47 -3.49
CA PRO A 807 43.15 40.62 -2.03
C PRO A 807 42.60 41.98 -1.60
N ASP A 808 41.68 41.99 -0.63
CA ASP A 808 41.13 43.23 -0.08
C ASP A 808 42.17 44.00 0.76
N SER A 809 43.22 43.31 1.22
CA SER A 809 44.30 43.85 2.06
C SER A 809 45.71 43.60 1.47
N ALA A 810 46.62 44.55 1.63
CA ALA A 810 48.03 44.43 1.24
C ALA A 810 48.92 43.93 2.41
N VAL A 811 50.01 43.24 2.07
CA VAL A 811 50.93 42.55 2.99
C VAL A 811 51.66 43.51 3.96
N GLY A 812 51.59 43.25 5.28
CA GLY A 812 52.10 44.05 6.41
C GLY A 812 53.12 43.32 7.33
N ALA A 813 53.20 43.66 8.62
CA ALA A 813 54.04 43.00 9.65
C ALA A 813 53.19 42.63 10.87
N GLU A 814 53.46 41.49 11.53
CA GLU A 814 52.58 40.98 12.59
C GLU A 814 52.49 41.87 13.82
N VAL A 815 51.26 42.00 14.29
CA VAL A 815 50.91 42.63 15.55
C VAL A 815 50.07 41.59 16.28
N CYS A 816 50.09 41.56 17.62
CA CYS A 816 49.06 40.84 18.33
C CYS A 816 47.74 41.58 18.10
N ASP A 817 47.07 41.33 16.97
CA ASP A 817 45.71 41.75 16.65
C ASP A 817 44.85 40.63 16.01
N GLY A 818 45.38 39.41 15.90
CA GLY A 818 44.62 38.20 15.61
C GLY A 818 44.41 38.00 14.12
N LEU A 819 45.19 38.70 13.32
CA LEU A 819 45.10 38.78 11.88
C LEU A 819 46.51 38.52 11.31
N ASP A 820 46.65 37.57 10.38
CA ASP A 820 47.90 37.35 9.63
C ASP A 820 48.08 38.55 8.69
N ASN A 821 48.73 39.57 9.22
CA ASN A 821 48.82 40.87 8.62
C ASN A 821 49.89 40.89 7.53
N ASN A 822 50.89 40.02 7.65
CA ASN A 822 51.98 39.84 6.69
C ASN A 822 51.70 38.74 5.66
N CYS A 823 50.53 38.10 5.75
CA CYS A 823 49.97 37.15 4.81
C CYS A 823 50.95 36.05 4.40
N ASP A 824 51.78 35.59 5.34
CA ASP A 824 52.81 34.58 5.08
C ASP A 824 52.33 33.14 5.37
N GLY A 825 51.17 32.99 6.00
CA GLY A 825 50.65 31.68 6.38
C GLY A 825 50.20 31.62 7.81
N VAL A 826 50.67 32.54 8.65
CA VAL A 826 50.68 32.34 10.09
C VAL A 826 50.19 33.61 10.78
N VAL A 827 48.99 33.55 11.35
CA VAL A 827 48.42 34.65 12.14
C VAL A 827 49.26 34.90 13.40
N ASP A 828 49.62 36.16 13.65
CA ASP A 828 50.37 36.62 14.81
C ASP A 828 51.65 35.80 15.08
N GLU A 829 52.43 35.47 14.04
CA GLU A 829 53.56 34.58 14.22
C GLU A 829 54.70 35.16 15.07
N GLY A 830 55.38 34.28 15.80
CA GLY A 830 56.51 34.65 16.66
C GLY A 830 56.12 35.19 18.03
N ASP A 831 54.88 34.96 18.49
CA ASP A 831 54.34 35.42 19.79
C ASP A 831 54.61 36.92 20.01
N PRO A 832 54.09 37.80 19.12
CA PRO A 832 54.41 39.21 19.11
C PRO A 832 53.91 39.88 20.41
N GLY A 833 54.77 39.84 21.44
CA GLY A 833 54.58 40.45 22.76
C GLY A 833 54.32 39.52 23.97
N GLY A 834 54.29 38.18 23.86
CA GLY A 834 53.83 37.26 24.94
C GLY A 834 54.88 36.65 25.90
N GLY A 835 56.13 36.45 25.50
CA GLY A 835 57.10 35.61 26.24
C GLY A 835 57.74 36.12 27.55
N VAL A 836 57.15 37.04 28.32
CA VAL A 836 57.87 37.75 29.42
C VAL A 836 57.40 37.54 30.87
N MET A 837 56.29 36.83 31.20
CA MET A 837 55.84 36.59 32.62
C MET A 837 55.07 35.25 32.90
N PRO A 838 55.38 34.47 33.99
CA PRO A 838 54.68 33.22 34.39
C PRO A 838 53.57 33.35 35.47
N CYS A 839 52.67 32.33 35.60
CA CYS A 839 51.42 32.39 36.42
C CYS A 839 50.76 31.00 36.76
N THR A 840 49.67 30.93 37.54
CA THR A 840 49.00 29.68 38.03
C THR A 840 47.47 29.74 37.86
N VAL A 841 46.81 28.62 37.56
CA VAL A 841 45.37 28.59 37.19
C VAL A 841 44.47 27.89 38.26
N PRO A 842 43.34 28.51 38.69
CA PRO A 842 42.37 27.92 39.64
C PRO A 842 41.42 26.87 39.01
N LYS A 843 40.75 26.03 39.83
CA LYS A 843 39.69 25.10 39.36
C LYS A 843 38.53 25.84 38.66
N PRO A 844 37.89 25.26 37.62
CA PRO A 844 36.85 25.94 36.84
C PRO A 844 35.46 26.08 37.51
N ASP A 845 35.18 25.40 38.62
CA ASP A 845 33.84 25.32 39.25
C ASP A 845 33.52 26.43 40.29
N GLY A 846 34.44 27.37 40.52
CA GLY A 846 34.22 28.52 41.41
C GLY A 846 34.38 28.24 42.91
N ALA A 847 34.84 27.06 43.33
CA ALA A 847 35.18 26.78 44.73
C ALA A 847 36.60 27.30 45.09
N ILE A 848 36.69 28.27 46.00
CA ILE A 848 37.94 29.02 46.35
C ILE A 848 38.88 28.24 47.30
N SER A 849 39.02 26.91 47.17
CA SER A 849 40.01 26.17 47.97
C SER A 849 40.55 24.90 47.28
N GLY A 850 41.66 25.06 46.53
CA GLY A 850 42.62 23.99 46.13
C GLY A 850 43.08 24.03 44.66
N PRO A 851 44.39 23.87 44.34
CA PRO A 851 44.87 23.82 42.94
C PRO A 851 44.45 22.52 42.24
N GLY A 852 44.20 22.57 40.92
CA GLY A 852 43.80 21.41 40.11
C GLY A 852 44.74 20.21 40.27
N ILE A 853 44.19 19.00 40.25
CA ILE A 853 44.95 17.74 40.36
C ILE A 853 45.26 17.26 38.95
N GLY A 854 46.52 16.90 38.67
CA GLY A 854 46.96 16.41 37.35
C GLY A 854 47.59 17.50 36.46
N GLU A 855 47.64 17.28 35.15
CA GLU A 855 48.34 18.16 34.18
C GLU A 855 47.72 19.58 34.08
N CYS A 856 46.52 19.76 34.59
CA CYS A 856 45.69 20.95 34.43
C CYS A 856 46.03 22.15 35.37
N ALA A 857 47.20 22.22 36.02
CA ALA A 857 47.48 23.26 37.04
C ALA A 857 48.64 24.26 36.75
N ILE A 858 49.22 24.30 35.55
CA ILE A 858 50.39 25.15 35.20
C ILE A 858 50.07 26.08 34.00
N GLY A 859 50.48 27.38 34.01
CA GLY A 859 50.25 28.29 32.86
C GLY A 859 51.27 29.44 32.56
N ARG A 860 51.17 30.07 31.38
CA ARG A 860 51.99 31.22 30.87
C ARG A 860 51.14 32.25 30.09
N LEU A 861 51.53 33.53 30.09
CA LEU A 861 50.88 34.57 29.27
C LEU A 861 51.30 34.46 27.80
N HIS A 862 50.36 34.58 26.86
CA HIS A 862 50.60 34.46 25.42
C HIS A 862 49.89 35.55 24.62
N CYS A 863 50.51 35.97 23.52
CA CYS A 863 49.81 36.67 22.46
C CYS A 863 48.98 35.63 21.71
N ARG A 864 47.66 35.70 21.85
CA ARG A 864 46.73 34.81 21.17
C ARG A 864 45.52 35.61 20.75
N ASP A 865 45.09 35.41 19.52
CA ASP A 865 43.93 36.08 18.91
C ASP A 865 44.00 37.59 19.07
N GLY A 866 45.21 38.11 18.92
CA GLY A 866 45.39 39.54 18.88
C GLY A 866 45.29 40.31 20.17
N GLN A 867 45.28 39.64 21.32
CA GLN A 867 45.32 40.33 22.60
C GLN A 867 46.16 39.57 23.62
N LEU A 868 47.00 40.30 24.35
CA LEU A 868 47.87 39.73 25.38
C LEU A 868 47.14 39.62 26.71
N GLN A 869 46.34 38.58 26.89
CA GLN A 869 45.67 38.34 28.16
C GLN A 869 45.58 36.87 28.52
N GLU A 870 45.88 36.68 29.81
CA GLU A 870 45.54 35.53 30.62
C GLU A 870 46.55 34.39 30.69
N CYS A 871 46.66 33.89 31.93
CA CYS A 871 47.57 32.83 32.29
C CYS A 871 47.09 31.55 31.65
N GLN A 872 47.64 31.21 30.50
CA GLN A 872 47.14 30.10 29.76
C GLN A 872 47.58 28.80 30.41
N GLN A 873 46.61 28.12 31.04
CA GLN A 873 46.73 26.72 31.44
C GLN A 873 47.24 25.93 30.23
N VAL A 874 48.35 25.24 30.40
CA VAL A 874 48.99 24.53 29.27
C VAL A 874 48.12 23.36 28.78
N TYR A 875 47.11 22.92 29.55
CA TYR A 875 46.21 21.78 29.26
C TYR A 875 44.73 22.12 29.59
N GLN A 876 43.81 22.16 28.62
CA GLN A 876 42.44 22.72 28.76
C GLN A 876 41.34 21.66 29.02
N PRO A 877 40.24 21.98 29.75
CA PRO A 877 39.09 21.09 29.90
C PRO A 877 38.20 21.04 28.65
N THR A 878 37.71 19.87 28.25
CA THR A 878 36.83 19.61 27.11
C THR A 878 35.61 18.80 27.52
N ASN A 879 34.48 18.92 26.84
CA ASN A 879 33.30 18.11 27.14
C ASN A 879 33.64 16.62 27.16
N GLU A 880 33.05 15.92 28.13
CA GLU A 880 33.19 14.48 28.23
C GLU A 880 32.83 13.83 26.91
N THR A 881 33.81 13.11 26.40
CA THR A 881 33.66 12.23 25.26
C THR A 881 33.98 10.86 25.77
N CYS A 882 33.21 9.85 25.40
CA CYS A 882 33.31 8.54 26.05
C CYS A 882 34.62 7.83 25.71
N ASN A 883 35.67 8.18 26.44
CA ASN A 883 37.08 7.98 26.13
C ASN A 883 37.93 7.68 27.39
N PHE A 884 37.29 7.60 28.56
CA PHE A 884 37.85 7.24 29.87
C PHE A 884 38.77 8.28 30.51
N LYS A 885 38.61 9.56 30.21
CA LYS A 885 39.35 10.67 30.85
C LYS A 885 38.39 11.70 31.43
N ASP A 886 38.79 12.34 32.52
CA ASP A 886 38.15 13.55 33.04
C ASP A 886 38.54 14.71 32.12
N ASP A 887 37.93 14.71 30.94
CA ASP A 887 38.20 15.66 29.88
C ASP A 887 37.76 17.04 30.33
N ASN A 888 36.63 17.15 31.02
CA ASN A 888 36.06 18.44 31.42
C ASN A 888 36.62 18.95 32.76
N CYS A 889 37.49 18.18 33.40
CA CYS A 889 38.21 18.49 34.63
C CYS A 889 37.29 18.77 35.83
N ASN A 890 36.12 18.11 35.88
CA ASN A 890 35.14 18.29 36.96
C ASN A 890 35.27 17.24 38.08
N GLY A 891 36.04 16.17 37.86
CA GLY A 891 36.35 15.12 38.84
C GLY A 891 35.59 13.80 38.66
N GLU A 892 34.64 13.71 37.72
CA GLU A 892 34.01 12.47 37.25
C GLU A 892 34.60 12.08 35.87
N THR A 893 34.19 10.97 35.27
CA THR A 893 34.74 10.51 33.98
C THR A 893 33.64 9.97 33.09
N ASP A 894 33.56 10.46 31.85
CA ASP A 894 32.59 10.09 30.83
C ASP A 894 31.12 10.23 31.28
N GLU A 895 30.73 11.34 31.92
CA GLU A 895 29.32 11.64 32.24
C GLU A 895 28.59 12.46 31.16
N PRO A 896 27.26 12.28 30.97
CA PRO A 896 26.51 12.98 29.93
C PRO A 896 26.35 14.48 30.26
N PRO A 897 26.49 15.40 29.28
CA PRO A 897 26.31 16.84 29.52
C PRO A 897 24.87 17.19 29.92
N PRO A 898 24.64 18.21 30.77
CA PRO A 898 23.28 18.59 31.20
C PRO A 898 22.38 19.04 30.04
N GLY A 899 21.13 18.55 30.02
CA GLY A 899 20.08 19.01 29.07
C GLY A 899 20.14 18.39 27.67
N VAL A 900 21.00 17.40 27.46
CA VAL A 900 21.10 16.66 26.19
C VAL A 900 20.05 15.55 26.17
N GLU A 901 19.23 15.50 25.11
CA GLU A 901 18.39 14.33 24.81
C GLU A 901 19.29 13.12 24.54
N CYS A 902 19.02 12.00 25.19
CA CYS A 902 19.93 10.87 25.21
C CYS A 902 20.05 10.17 23.85
N GLN A 903 20.97 10.67 23.03
CA GLN A 903 21.25 10.22 21.66
C GLN A 903 22.76 10.09 21.45
N SER A 904 23.16 9.28 20.46
CA SER A 904 24.54 8.80 20.27
C SER A 904 25.59 9.93 20.35
N PRO A 905 26.72 9.73 21.07
CA PRO A 905 27.26 8.47 21.58
C PRO A 905 26.62 7.96 22.89
N TRP A 906 25.77 8.76 23.52
CA TRP A 906 25.03 8.40 24.73
C TRP A 906 23.76 7.63 24.37
N ARG A 907 23.40 6.62 25.16
CA ARG A 907 22.21 5.79 24.92
C ARG A 907 21.46 5.56 26.22
N LEU A 908 20.15 5.42 26.10
CA LEU A 908 19.31 4.98 27.21
C LEU A 908 19.57 3.49 27.46
N TYR A 909 19.98 3.20 28.69
CA TYR A 909 20.06 1.85 29.20
C TYR A 909 19.04 1.65 30.32
N TYR A 910 18.32 0.55 30.24
CA TYR A 910 17.29 0.11 31.17
C TYR A 910 17.83 -1.03 32.03
N THR A 911 17.31 -1.16 33.23
CA THR A 911 17.61 -2.29 34.11
C THR A 911 17.17 -3.57 33.42
N ASP A 912 18.08 -4.52 33.33
CA ASP A 912 17.87 -5.85 32.74
C ASP A 912 18.54 -6.87 33.67
N MET A 913 17.71 -7.45 34.54
CA MET A 913 18.15 -8.30 35.63
C MET A 913 18.32 -9.76 35.21
N ASP A 914 17.51 -10.25 34.27
CA ASP A 914 17.60 -11.63 33.76
C ASP A 914 18.45 -11.78 32.48
N ARG A 915 18.87 -10.66 31.89
CA ARG A 915 19.85 -10.52 30.81
C ARG A 915 19.40 -11.05 29.47
N ASP A 916 18.12 -10.91 29.17
CA ASP A 916 17.57 -11.30 27.89
C ASP A 916 17.62 -10.18 26.82
N SER A 917 18.24 -9.04 27.17
CA SER A 917 18.39 -7.81 26.37
C SER A 917 17.15 -6.92 26.32
N TYR A 918 16.08 -7.30 27.02
CA TYR A 918 14.95 -6.45 27.32
C TYR A 918 15.00 -6.10 28.81
N GLY A 919 14.70 -4.84 29.12
CA GLY A 919 14.65 -4.34 30.48
C GLY A 919 13.22 -4.12 30.95
N VAL A 920 13.04 -4.05 32.26
CA VAL A 920 11.74 -3.85 32.88
C VAL A 920 11.01 -2.61 32.34
N LYS A 921 9.76 -2.79 31.91
CA LYS A 921 8.96 -1.74 31.24
C LYS A 921 8.69 -0.50 32.08
N ALA A 922 8.71 -0.61 33.40
CA ALA A 922 8.50 0.51 34.31
C ALA A 922 9.76 1.38 34.51
N ASP A 923 10.95 0.92 34.08
CA ASP A 923 12.16 1.72 34.15
C ASP A 923 12.18 2.79 33.05
N ILE A 924 12.35 4.04 33.46
CA ILE A 924 12.42 5.20 32.55
C ILE A 924 13.79 5.34 31.87
N GLY A 925 14.77 4.52 32.24
CA GLY A 925 16.09 4.43 31.61
C GLY A 925 17.07 5.50 32.08
N THR A 926 18.37 5.19 32.01
CA THR A 926 19.46 6.09 32.38
C THR A 926 20.36 6.37 31.17
N CYS A 927 20.71 7.64 30.97
CA CYS A 927 21.55 8.05 29.86
C CYS A 927 23.01 7.76 30.15
N LEU A 928 23.61 6.80 29.44
CA LEU A 928 24.98 6.35 29.67
C LEU A 928 25.68 6.12 28.34
N CYS A 929 26.99 6.23 28.33
CA CYS A 929 27.76 5.96 27.12
C CYS A 929 28.02 4.49 26.84
N ARG A 930 27.74 3.65 27.82
CA ARG A 930 27.85 2.18 27.79
C ARG A 930 27.07 1.62 28.98
N PRO A 931 26.71 0.34 28.97
CA PRO A 931 26.04 -0.27 30.11
C PRO A 931 26.95 -0.25 31.36
N VAL A 932 26.39 0.15 32.49
CA VAL A 932 27.07 0.20 33.79
C VAL A 932 26.13 -0.38 34.84
N GLY A 933 26.64 -1.32 35.65
CA GLY A 933 25.83 -1.98 36.68
C GLY A 933 24.77 -2.91 36.07
N ASP A 934 23.52 -2.73 36.52
CA ASP A 934 22.33 -3.47 36.10
C ASP A 934 21.57 -2.80 34.94
N LYS A 935 21.98 -1.60 34.51
CA LYS A 935 21.48 -0.91 33.32
C LYS A 935 22.14 -1.47 32.04
N LEU A 936 21.64 -2.61 31.56
CA LEU A 936 22.26 -3.40 30.49
C LEU A 936 21.47 -3.39 29.17
N ALA A 937 20.14 -3.28 29.20
CA ALA A 937 19.29 -3.36 28.02
C ALA A 937 19.03 -2.00 27.37
N THR A 938 18.76 -1.98 26.06
CA THR A 938 18.39 -0.75 25.32
C THR A 938 16.93 -0.73 24.89
N ASN A 939 16.14 -1.73 25.30
CA ASN A 939 14.71 -1.84 25.04
C ASN A 939 14.01 -2.18 26.36
N ASN A 940 12.96 -1.46 26.73
CA ASN A 940 12.28 -1.63 28.02
C ASN A 940 10.94 -2.37 27.89
N ARG A 941 10.88 -3.45 27.11
CA ARG A 941 9.60 -4.14 26.84
C ARG A 941 9.44 -5.48 27.55
N ASP A 942 10.21 -5.71 28.60
CA ASP A 942 10.08 -6.89 29.45
C ASP A 942 8.94 -6.71 30.46
N CYS A 943 8.00 -7.67 30.48
CA CYS A 943 6.88 -7.73 31.42
C CYS A 943 7.15 -8.56 32.69
N CYS A 944 8.26 -9.31 32.75
CA CYS A 944 8.70 -10.10 33.90
C CYS A 944 10.25 -10.21 34.02
N ASP A 945 10.91 -9.07 34.26
CA ASP A 945 12.37 -8.97 34.40
C ASP A 945 12.86 -9.45 35.79
N ASN A 946 13.16 -10.75 35.93
CA ASN A 946 13.57 -11.36 37.19
C ASN A 946 14.66 -12.43 37.05
N ALA A 947 15.83 -12.16 37.66
CA ALA A 947 17.04 -12.96 37.57
C ALA A 947 16.95 -14.41 38.09
N GLU A 948 15.97 -14.75 38.93
CA GLU A 948 15.92 -16.05 39.63
C GLU A 948 15.29 -17.20 38.81
N GLY A 949 14.71 -16.93 37.63
CA GLY A 949 13.84 -17.88 36.92
C GLY A 949 14.38 -18.55 35.65
N GLY A 950 15.40 -17.99 35.00
CA GLY A 950 16.01 -18.54 33.76
C GLY A 950 15.09 -18.61 32.53
N ASN A 951 13.98 -17.87 32.53
CA ASN A 951 12.96 -17.88 31.48
C ASN A 951 12.89 -16.48 30.86
N LEU A 952 13.29 -16.35 29.59
CA LEU A 952 13.41 -15.06 28.86
C LEU A 952 12.01 -14.56 28.47
N VAL A 953 11.33 -13.79 29.33
CA VAL A 953 9.93 -13.38 29.12
C VAL A 953 9.91 -12.01 28.46
N ASN A 954 9.71 -11.99 27.14
CA ASN A 954 9.84 -10.76 26.36
C ASN A 954 8.98 -10.81 25.08
N PRO A 955 8.79 -9.68 24.38
CA PRO A 955 7.95 -9.57 23.19
C PRO A 955 8.26 -10.52 22.03
N ASP A 956 9.46 -11.10 22.01
CA ASP A 956 9.89 -12.00 20.95
C ASP A 956 9.59 -13.48 21.28
N GLN A 957 8.99 -13.79 22.44
CA GLN A 957 8.58 -15.15 22.80
C GLN A 957 7.41 -15.66 21.95
N SER A 958 7.50 -16.92 21.52
CA SER A 958 6.51 -17.52 20.61
C SER A 958 6.03 -18.93 21.02
N GLY A 959 6.56 -19.52 22.09
CA GLY A 959 6.17 -20.85 22.57
C GLY A 959 5.02 -20.85 23.60
N TYR A 960 4.26 -21.94 23.69
CA TYR A 960 3.19 -22.16 24.69
C TYR A 960 3.65 -23.06 25.85
N SER A 961 3.15 -22.80 27.06
CA SER A 961 3.54 -23.47 28.30
C SER A 961 2.34 -23.86 29.16
N SER A 962 2.40 -25.04 29.80
CA SER A 962 1.37 -25.47 30.78
C SER A 962 1.61 -24.95 32.20
N THR A 963 2.68 -24.20 32.45
CA THR A 963 3.05 -23.65 33.77
C THR A 963 3.26 -22.14 33.73
N ARG A 964 2.92 -21.43 34.82
CA ARG A 964 3.14 -19.98 34.93
C ARG A 964 4.63 -19.64 35.00
N HIS A 965 5.02 -18.50 34.44
CA HIS A 965 6.35 -17.95 34.69
C HIS A 965 6.44 -17.35 36.10
N VAL A 966 7.63 -16.91 36.51
CA VAL A 966 7.95 -16.54 37.91
C VAL A 966 7.14 -15.34 38.42
N CYS A 967 6.66 -14.47 37.53
CA CYS A 967 5.73 -13.37 37.86
C CYS A 967 4.25 -13.81 37.93
N ASN A 968 4.00 -15.12 37.93
CA ASN A 968 2.70 -15.75 38.16
C ASN A 968 1.62 -15.41 37.10
N SER A 969 2.04 -15.25 35.85
CA SER A 969 1.20 -15.16 34.65
C SER A 969 1.54 -16.29 33.67
N TYR A 970 0.66 -16.55 32.70
CA TYR A 970 0.92 -17.41 31.54
C TYR A 970 1.16 -16.61 30.26
N ASP A 971 1.28 -15.27 30.33
CA ASP A 971 1.67 -14.36 29.23
C ASP A 971 3.19 -14.24 29.19
N TRP A 972 3.81 -15.09 28.37
CA TRP A 972 5.26 -15.18 28.22
C TRP A 972 5.80 -14.26 27.12
N ASN A 973 4.95 -13.70 26.26
CA ASN A 973 5.34 -12.79 25.18
C ASN A 973 4.99 -11.32 25.44
N CYS A 974 4.52 -10.98 26.63
CA CYS A 974 4.36 -9.61 27.10
C CYS A 974 3.44 -8.74 26.24
N ASP A 975 2.52 -9.35 25.49
CA ASP A 975 1.49 -8.63 24.72
C ASP A 975 0.26 -8.27 25.58
N GLY A 976 0.19 -8.82 26.79
CA GLY A 976 -0.83 -8.55 27.80
C GLY A 976 -1.94 -9.60 27.85
N ILE A 977 -1.81 -10.73 27.13
CA ILE A 977 -2.89 -11.72 26.95
C ILE A 977 -2.38 -13.14 27.21
N GLU A 978 -3.05 -13.91 28.09
CA GLU A 978 -2.78 -15.35 28.27
C GLU A 978 -3.52 -16.17 27.20
N ASP A 979 -2.89 -16.41 26.06
CA ASP A 979 -3.44 -17.12 24.91
C ASP A 979 -3.53 -18.63 25.18
N GLN A 980 -4.74 -19.22 25.15
CA GLN A 980 -4.90 -20.67 25.41
C GLN A 980 -4.75 -21.54 24.16
N HIS A 981 -3.98 -22.64 24.25
CA HIS A 981 -3.59 -23.49 23.12
C HIS A 981 -4.73 -24.39 22.56
N TYR A 982 -5.64 -24.94 23.38
CA TYR A 982 -6.73 -25.85 22.93
C TYR A 982 -8.16 -25.30 23.18
N ILE A 983 -8.81 -24.69 22.17
CA ILE A 983 -10.04 -23.85 22.37
C ILE A 983 -11.43 -24.50 22.06
N ALA A 984 -11.53 -25.80 21.78
CA ALA A 984 -12.78 -26.43 21.25
C ALA A 984 -13.87 -26.83 22.29
N ASN A 985 -15.14 -26.39 22.11
CA ASN A 985 -16.31 -26.58 23.01
C ASN A 985 -17.17 -27.87 22.72
N PRO A 986 -17.99 -28.40 23.65
CA PRO A 986 -18.65 -29.71 23.53
C PRO A 986 -20.08 -29.70 22.92
N ASP A 987 -20.25 -30.38 21.78
CA ASP A 987 -21.48 -31.10 21.36
C ASP A 987 -21.14 -32.43 20.61
N GLY A 988 -19.92 -32.92 20.85
CA GLY A 988 -19.34 -34.12 20.24
C GLY A 988 -19.83 -35.44 20.85
N GLY A 989 -21.08 -35.81 20.61
CA GLY A 989 -21.64 -37.12 20.89
C GLY A 989 -21.27 -38.18 19.83
N CYS A 990 -21.46 -39.45 20.17
CA CYS A 990 -21.47 -40.54 19.19
C CYS A 990 -22.91 -40.96 18.91
N GLY A 991 -23.39 -40.76 17.67
CA GLY A 991 -24.76 -41.10 17.26
C GLY A 991 -24.79 -42.32 16.33
N LYS A 992 -25.80 -43.19 16.48
CA LYS A 992 -26.06 -44.33 15.58
C LYS A 992 -27.12 -43.93 14.54
N TYR A 993 -26.74 -43.80 13.28
CA TYR A 993 -27.67 -43.48 12.19
C TYR A 993 -27.69 -44.63 11.19
N TRP A 994 -28.86 -45.28 11.04
CA TRP A 994 -29.10 -46.42 10.12
C TRP A 994 -27.98 -47.48 10.10
N PHE A 995 -27.47 -47.84 11.28
CA PHE A 995 -26.45 -48.88 11.58
C PHE A 995 -24.97 -48.49 11.60
N GLU A 996 -24.60 -47.22 11.34
CA GLU A 996 -23.22 -46.74 11.50
C GLU A 996 -23.07 -45.71 12.64
N CYS A 997 -21.89 -45.73 13.27
CA CYS A 997 -21.54 -44.89 14.41
C CYS A 997 -20.66 -43.74 13.97
N LYS A 998 -21.15 -42.50 14.09
CA LYS A 998 -20.39 -41.30 13.75
C LYS A 998 -20.24 -40.37 14.93
N ALA A 999 -19.02 -39.85 15.04
CA ALA A 999 -18.67 -38.74 15.92
C ALA A 999 -19.26 -37.45 15.37
N SER A 1000 -19.88 -36.63 16.23
CA SER A 1000 -20.38 -35.30 15.83
C SER A 1000 -19.33 -34.18 15.96
N ALA A 1001 -18.32 -34.28 16.85
CA ALA A 1001 -17.16 -33.37 16.95
C ALA A 1001 -16.12 -33.87 17.97
N VAL A 1002 -14.80 -33.67 17.75
CA VAL A 1002 -13.72 -33.92 18.74
C VAL A 1002 -13.38 -32.67 19.55
N GLY A 1003 -13.24 -32.77 20.88
CA GLY A 1003 -13.19 -31.60 21.77
C GLY A 1003 -13.27 -31.92 23.26
N TRP A 1004 -13.19 -30.91 24.13
CA TRP A 1004 -13.33 -31.12 25.57
C TRP A 1004 -14.72 -31.63 25.94
N LYS A 1005 -14.81 -32.57 26.86
CA LYS A 1005 -16.09 -33.11 27.34
C LYS A 1005 -16.73 -32.13 28.35
N ASN A 1006 -17.92 -31.62 28.04
CA ASN A 1006 -18.74 -30.66 28.80
C ASN A 1006 -18.31 -29.18 28.82
N ALA A 1007 -17.03 -28.84 28.97
CA ALA A 1007 -16.52 -27.48 28.76
C ALA A 1007 -14.99 -27.48 28.65
N VAL A 1008 -14.45 -26.46 27.98
CA VAL A 1008 -13.00 -26.19 27.91
C VAL A 1008 -12.46 -25.77 29.29
N PRO A 1009 -11.39 -26.41 29.80
CA PRO A 1009 -10.77 -26.03 31.08
C PRO A 1009 -9.87 -24.79 30.96
N ALA A 1010 -9.69 -24.04 32.06
CA ALA A 1010 -8.80 -22.87 32.12
C ALA A 1010 -7.29 -23.24 32.00
N CYS A 1011 -6.45 -22.29 31.61
CA CYS A 1011 -4.98 -22.42 31.55
C CYS A 1011 -4.38 -23.21 32.74
N GLY A 1012 -3.56 -24.21 32.44
CA GLY A 1012 -2.91 -25.09 33.41
C GLY A 1012 -3.80 -26.16 34.04
N SER A 1013 -5.10 -26.21 33.72
CA SER A 1013 -6.05 -27.21 34.26
C SER A 1013 -6.18 -28.44 33.36
N ARG A 1014 -6.52 -29.61 33.94
CA ARG A 1014 -6.79 -30.86 33.19
C ARG A 1014 -8.26 -31.16 33.07
N ALA A 1015 -8.71 -31.56 31.87
CA ALA A 1015 -10.04 -32.14 31.65
C ALA A 1015 -9.98 -33.32 30.68
N ALA A 1016 -11.14 -33.93 30.40
CA ALA A 1016 -11.23 -35.03 29.45
C ALA A 1016 -11.48 -34.49 28.04
N TYR A 1017 -10.61 -34.84 27.09
CA TYR A 1017 -10.70 -34.45 25.69
C TYR A 1017 -11.17 -35.65 24.86
N TYR A 1018 -12.25 -35.46 24.11
CA TYR A 1018 -12.82 -36.45 23.21
C TYR A 1018 -12.11 -36.38 21.86
N SER A 1019 -11.57 -37.51 21.41
CA SER A 1019 -10.77 -37.64 20.19
C SER A 1019 -11.36 -38.58 19.13
N GLY A 1020 -12.55 -39.20 19.33
CA GLY A 1020 -13.31 -39.89 18.26
C GLY A 1020 -14.30 -41.00 18.70
N CYS A 1021 -15.12 -41.60 17.81
CA CYS A 1021 -16.10 -42.66 18.13
C CYS A 1021 -15.66 -44.06 17.69
N GLY A 1022 -15.99 -45.09 18.46
CA GLY A 1022 -15.95 -46.49 18.02
C GLY A 1022 -17.30 -46.99 17.46
N SER A 1023 -17.29 -47.93 16.50
CA SER A 1023 -18.49 -48.55 15.93
C SER A 1023 -18.76 -49.96 16.51
N TRP A 1024 -19.91 -50.17 17.17
CA TRP A 1024 -20.30 -51.46 17.76
C TRP A 1024 -21.78 -51.81 17.50
N TRP A 1025 -22.08 -53.11 17.53
CA TRP A 1025 -23.26 -53.74 16.93
C TRP A 1025 -24.61 -53.29 17.52
N ASP A 1026 -24.66 -52.89 18.81
CA ASP A 1026 -25.86 -52.34 19.47
C ASP A 1026 -25.74 -50.86 19.91
N GLY A 1027 -24.65 -50.15 19.58
CA GLY A 1027 -24.48 -48.74 19.97
C GLY A 1027 -23.09 -48.15 19.68
N CYS A 1028 -22.95 -46.83 19.84
CA CYS A 1028 -21.77 -46.06 19.41
C CYS A 1028 -21.02 -45.43 20.59
N PRO A 1029 -19.97 -46.05 21.15
CA PRO A 1029 -19.21 -45.48 22.26
C PRO A 1029 -18.15 -44.43 21.85
N GLN A 1030 -17.87 -43.46 22.74
CA GLN A 1030 -16.87 -42.38 22.61
C GLN A 1030 -15.45 -42.79 23.08
N LEU A 1031 -14.39 -42.26 22.44
CA LEU A 1031 -12.96 -42.36 22.82
C LEU A 1031 -12.45 -41.02 23.42
N THR A 1032 -11.92 -41.02 24.65
CA THR A 1032 -11.46 -39.81 25.38
C THR A 1032 -10.08 -39.97 26.05
N SER A 1033 -9.21 -38.95 26.05
CA SER A 1033 -7.96 -38.82 26.85
C SER A 1033 -8.04 -37.65 27.86
N ASN A 1034 -7.06 -37.48 28.76
CA ASN A 1034 -7.04 -36.39 29.76
C ASN A 1034 -5.84 -35.46 29.50
N GLU A 1035 -6.10 -34.27 28.98
CA GLU A 1035 -5.06 -33.31 28.54
C GLU A 1035 -5.02 -32.05 29.42
N PHE A 1036 -3.90 -31.30 29.38
CA PHE A 1036 -3.73 -29.98 30.00
C PHE A 1036 -4.04 -28.85 29.01
N GLN A 1037 -4.53 -27.72 29.50
CA GLN A 1037 -4.60 -26.48 28.72
C GLN A 1037 -3.29 -25.70 28.82
N GLU A 1038 -2.51 -25.60 27.75
CA GLU A 1038 -1.29 -24.78 27.68
C GLU A 1038 -1.61 -23.34 27.27
N CYS A 1039 -0.80 -22.36 27.70
CA CYS A 1039 -1.00 -20.93 27.40
C CYS A 1039 0.33 -20.20 27.15
N ARG A 1040 0.30 -19.10 26.41
CA ARG A 1040 1.45 -18.21 26.24
C ARG A 1040 1.08 -16.77 26.40
#